data_AF-A0A6I6AM14-F1
#
_entry.id   AF-A0A6I6AM14-F1
#
_cell.length_a   1.000
_cell.length_b   1.000
_cell.length_c   1.000
_cell.angle_alpha   90.00
_cell.angle_beta   90.00
_cell.angle_gamma   90.00
#
_symmetry.space_group_name_H-M   'P 1'
#
loop_
_entity.id
_entity.type
_entity.pdbx_description
1 polymer ?
#
loop_
_entity_poly.entity_id
_entity_poly.type
_entity_poly.pdbx_seq_one_letter_code
_entity_poly.pdbx_strand_id
1 'polypeptide(L)'
;MLFRKTNHQRKASRKSSHAAVVENLETRQLLSAANSLITEPVNHQNSMSDTTPEYASIDGTGNNIDNPELGSTGTLLIRLAEAAYSDGLSTPAGEDRPSAREISNVIAAADSSQTNSRYLTDLFWVWGQFIDHDITLTEAAHDEYGDPLESFPIEVPTGDPYFDPDGSGDNVISLNRSAFEEDENGVRQQINQITAFIDGSMIYGSDAERADQLRTFSGGQLKTSDGDLLPYGDDGFFLAGDIRANENVALTSMHTLWVREHNRVATELSLDNPDLTDEELYQQARQIVIGELQAITFNEYLPALFGEDAISKYMGYDSGVDPSIANEFSNAAYRYGHTMLSSELLRLDANGDVAAEGNISLVNAFFNPGELEANGIDSLLRGASVNLAQEIDNQLVDDVRNFLFGPPGSGGFDLASLNIQRGRDHGLADYNATRVALGLEAVQSFSDISSDPEVAAKLEALYGTVDNIDLWVGGLAEDHLPGSSMGETFTSIIVDQFQRLRDGDRFWYQNIFSGDVLKEIHDTTLADVIERNSEVSGLQENVFFAPSVLQIDLADFGSNDVTIRERNGNLEVIDNRTRTVISSQSLEGIERLMLTGSHHEPQQITIANLSSAILPGGMVVESGRSHSDTLVLNGTSQSDSIAVNASSVEISGLQVEYIGLERIVLQGMDANDTIAVAGGLEVDVSILDHQHRDRHHERRGDQDHLMAKRDNHHPRQEPVRNVRGDSMDPGMIVLDQVFASSELDQILDQSPKRRRR
;
A
#
# COMPACT_ATOMS: atom_id res chain seq x y z
N MET A 1 -27.62 -13.81 -2.58
CA MET A 1 -28.82 -13.07 -2.08
C MET A 1 -28.57 -12.51 -0.68
N LEU A 2 -27.32 -12.57 -0.20
CA LEU A 2 -26.87 -12.17 1.13
C LEU A 2 -26.68 -10.63 1.22
N PHE A 3 -26.32 -9.96 0.11
CA PHE A 3 -26.04 -8.53 0.10
C PHE A 3 -26.84 -7.82 -1.00
N ARG A 4 -28.07 -7.41 -0.69
CA ARG A 4 -28.82 -6.52 -1.60
C ARG A 4 -28.27 -5.10 -1.51
N LYS A 5 -27.40 -4.72 -2.46
CA LYS A 5 -27.17 -3.31 -2.82
C LYS A 5 -28.51 -2.67 -3.14
N THR A 6 -28.97 -1.71 -2.32
CA THR A 6 -29.93 -0.72 -2.80
C THR A 6 -29.20 0.10 -3.86
N ASN A 7 -29.44 -0.21 -5.13
CA ASN A 7 -29.01 0.62 -6.26
C ASN A 7 -29.60 2.03 -6.12
N HIS A 8 -28.91 2.90 -5.38
CA HIS A 8 -29.04 4.33 -5.51
C HIS A 8 -27.96 4.76 -6.49
N GLN A 9 -28.37 5.03 -7.75
CA GLN A 9 -27.67 6.04 -8.53
C GLN A 9 -27.58 7.29 -7.64
N ARG A 10 -26.39 7.56 -7.09
CA ARG A 10 -26.09 8.71 -6.24
C ARG A 10 -26.34 9.98 -7.06
N LYS A 11 -27.58 10.49 -7.01
CA LYS A 11 -27.92 11.84 -7.44
C LYS A 11 -27.80 12.75 -6.23
N ALA A 12 -26.98 13.78 -6.37
CA ALA A 12 -26.75 14.83 -5.37
C ALA A 12 -28.05 15.26 -4.68
N SER A 13 -28.12 15.04 -3.36
CA SER A 13 -29.26 15.40 -2.52
C SER A 13 -29.22 16.88 -2.15
N ARG A 14 -30.24 17.62 -2.58
CA ARG A 14 -30.61 18.91 -2.00
C ARG A 14 -31.58 18.69 -0.83
N LYS A 15 -31.24 19.28 0.31
CA LYS A 15 -32.00 19.34 1.58
C LYS A 15 -33.53 19.50 1.43
N SER A 16 -34.30 18.71 2.18
CA SER A 16 -35.59 19.11 2.78
C SER A 16 -36.08 18.09 3.82
N SER A 17 -36.65 18.61 4.90
CA SER A 17 -36.99 18.04 6.21
C SER A 17 -38.15 17.04 6.31
N HIS A 18 -38.04 16.16 7.32
CA HIS A 18 -39.09 15.64 8.23
C HIS A 18 -40.37 15.02 7.61
N ALA A 19 -40.38 13.69 7.47
CA ALA A 19 -41.50 12.79 7.80
C ALA A 19 -41.18 11.36 7.32
N ALA A 20 -40.47 10.54 8.11
CA ALA A 20 -40.12 9.17 7.71
C ALA A 20 -40.07 8.21 8.90
N VAL A 21 -41.22 7.91 9.51
CA VAL A 21 -41.32 6.81 10.50
C VAL A 21 -42.57 5.92 10.30
N VAL A 22 -43.51 6.23 9.38
CA VAL A 22 -44.78 5.48 9.30
C VAL A 22 -45.04 4.78 7.95
N GLU A 23 -44.24 5.01 6.91
CA GLU A 23 -44.53 4.44 5.57
C GLU A 23 -43.89 3.06 5.28
N ASN A 24 -43.09 2.50 6.19
CA ASN A 24 -42.29 1.29 5.90
C ASN A 24 -42.98 -0.06 6.18
N LEU A 25 -44.24 -0.06 6.64
CA LEU A 25 -44.97 -1.29 7.00
C LEU A 25 -45.92 -1.78 5.88
N GLU A 26 -46.48 -0.90 5.06
CA GLU A 26 -47.42 -1.30 4.00
C GLU A 26 -46.73 -1.80 2.71
N THR A 27 -45.50 -1.35 2.43
CA THR A 27 -44.72 -1.78 1.26
C THR A 27 -44.20 -3.22 1.37
N ARG A 28 -44.02 -3.73 2.61
CA ARG A 28 -43.57 -5.12 2.84
C ARG A 28 -44.67 -6.16 2.62
N GLN A 29 -45.95 -5.81 2.76
CA GLN A 29 -47.05 -6.78 2.57
C GLN A 29 -47.47 -6.96 1.10
N LEU A 30 -47.24 -5.96 0.24
CA LEU A 30 -47.61 -6.03 -1.19
C LEU A 30 -46.60 -6.78 -2.07
N LEU A 31 -45.35 -6.98 -1.60
CA LEU A 31 -44.31 -7.73 -2.34
C LEU A 31 -44.43 -9.26 -2.22
N SER A 32 -45.23 -9.78 -1.27
CA SER A 32 -45.46 -11.23 -1.13
C SER A 32 -46.42 -11.82 -2.19
N ALA A 33 -47.16 -10.97 -2.91
CA ALA A 33 -48.19 -11.40 -3.86
C ALA A 33 -47.74 -11.42 -5.33
N ALA A 34 -46.53 -10.93 -5.65
CA ALA A 34 -46.03 -10.82 -7.03
C ALA A 34 -45.07 -11.94 -7.46
N ASN A 35 -44.62 -12.80 -6.54
CA ASN A 35 -43.69 -13.90 -6.85
C ASN A 35 -44.34 -15.27 -7.08
N SER A 36 -45.68 -15.37 -7.03
CA SER A 36 -46.38 -16.56 -7.53
C SER A 36 -46.68 -16.32 -9.01
N LEU A 37 -45.80 -16.78 -9.90
CA LEU A 37 -46.00 -17.12 -11.33
C LEU A 37 -44.70 -16.86 -12.09
N ILE A 38 -43.77 -17.82 -12.05
CA ILE A 38 -43.00 -18.34 -13.20
C ILE A 38 -42.46 -19.69 -12.70
N THR A 39 -43.08 -20.77 -13.16
CA THR A 39 -42.59 -22.15 -12.99
C THR A 39 -42.26 -22.68 -14.38
N GLU A 40 -40.97 -22.83 -14.66
CA GLU A 40 -40.43 -23.68 -15.73
C GLU A 40 -39.25 -24.45 -15.11
N PRO A 41 -39.23 -25.80 -15.13
CA PRO A 41 -38.21 -26.57 -14.45
C PRO A 41 -37.00 -26.75 -15.37
N VAL A 42 -35.90 -26.08 -15.08
CA VAL A 42 -34.60 -26.43 -15.67
C VAL A 42 -33.94 -27.47 -14.78
N ASN A 43 -33.87 -28.68 -15.31
CA ASN A 43 -33.26 -29.84 -14.68
C ASN A 43 -31.73 -29.74 -14.79
N HIS A 44 -31.09 -29.05 -13.84
CA HIS A 44 -29.67 -29.22 -13.56
C HIS A 44 -29.54 -30.11 -12.32
N GLN A 45 -29.32 -31.41 -12.55
CA GLN A 45 -28.74 -32.28 -11.54
C GLN A 45 -27.33 -31.77 -11.26
N ASN A 46 -27.20 -30.86 -10.29
CA ASN A 46 -25.93 -30.59 -9.65
C ASN A 46 -25.60 -31.84 -8.83
N SER A 47 -24.60 -32.59 -9.28
CA SER A 47 -23.95 -33.59 -8.45
C SER A 47 -23.20 -32.84 -7.36
N MET A 48 -23.89 -32.44 -6.29
CA MET A 48 -23.22 -32.15 -5.02
C MET A 48 -22.51 -33.45 -4.62
N SER A 49 -21.19 -33.43 -4.63
CA SER A 49 -20.42 -34.54 -4.06
C SER A 49 -20.85 -34.72 -2.61
N ASP A 50 -20.99 -35.98 -2.21
CA ASP A 50 -21.39 -36.46 -0.89
C ASP A 50 -20.26 -36.25 0.15
N THR A 51 -19.59 -35.10 0.10
CA THR A 51 -18.42 -34.74 0.90
C THR A 51 -18.79 -33.59 1.83
N THR A 52 -18.60 -33.78 3.13
CA THR A 52 -18.66 -32.72 4.14
C THR A 52 -17.86 -31.50 3.66
N PRO A 53 -18.39 -30.25 3.79
CA PRO A 53 -17.62 -29.05 3.49
C PRO A 53 -16.29 -29.05 4.25
N GLU A 54 -15.21 -28.74 3.56
CA GLU A 54 -13.88 -28.63 4.15
C GLU A 54 -13.58 -27.16 4.47
N TYR A 55 -13.06 -26.90 5.67
CA TYR A 55 -12.69 -25.58 6.14
C TYR A 55 -11.20 -25.56 6.44
N ALA A 56 -10.56 -24.40 6.25
CA ALA A 56 -9.18 -24.19 6.66
C ALA A 56 -9.05 -24.48 8.17
N SER A 57 -7.98 -25.17 8.56
CA SER A 57 -7.63 -25.31 9.96
C SER A 57 -7.29 -23.94 10.57
N ILE A 58 -7.24 -23.86 11.89
CA ILE A 58 -6.85 -22.64 12.61
C ILE A 58 -5.33 -22.44 12.56
N ASP A 59 -4.56 -23.53 12.50
CA ASP A 59 -3.10 -23.53 12.54
C ASP A 59 -2.46 -23.64 11.13
N GLY A 60 -3.27 -23.58 10.07
CA GLY A 60 -2.84 -23.69 8.68
C GLY A 60 -2.50 -25.11 8.20
N THR A 61 -2.50 -26.11 9.08
CA THR A 61 -2.20 -27.50 8.71
C THR A 61 -3.21 -28.08 7.73
N GLY A 62 -2.73 -28.89 6.80
CA GLY A 62 -3.54 -29.55 5.77
C GLY A 62 -3.95 -28.64 4.62
N ASN A 63 -3.47 -27.39 4.54
CA ASN A 63 -3.74 -26.52 3.39
C ASN A 63 -3.12 -27.12 2.12
N ASN A 64 -1.80 -27.35 2.10
CA ASN A 64 -1.15 -28.01 0.98
C ASN A 64 -1.40 -29.54 1.02
N ILE A 65 -1.94 -30.10 -0.07
CA ILE A 65 -2.30 -31.53 -0.17
C ILE A 65 -1.09 -32.46 -0.19
N ASP A 66 0.03 -32.02 -0.76
CA ASP A 66 1.23 -32.85 -0.91
C ASP A 66 2.14 -32.74 0.33
N ASN A 67 2.17 -31.56 0.95
CA ASN A 67 2.96 -31.25 2.15
C ASN A 67 2.08 -30.56 3.21
N PRO A 68 1.36 -31.32 4.07
CA PRO A 68 0.35 -30.75 4.98
C PRO A 68 0.85 -29.70 5.99
N GLU A 69 2.15 -29.65 6.26
CA GLU A 69 2.73 -28.65 7.18
C GLU A 69 3.12 -27.34 6.49
N LEU A 70 3.03 -27.25 5.16
CA LEU A 70 3.53 -26.08 4.44
C LEU A 70 2.65 -24.85 4.75
N GLY A 71 3.27 -23.79 5.30
CA GLY A 71 2.58 -22.57 5.71
C GLY A 71 1.80 -22.66 7.03
N SER A 72 1.89 -23.76 7.78
CA SER A 72 1.32 -23.84 9.13
C SER A 72 2.10 -23.01 10.15
N THR A 73 1.51 -22.76 11.32
CA THR A 73 2.20 -22.13 12.46
C THR A 73 3.46 -22.91 12.84
N GLY A 74 4.54 -22.20 13.20
CA GLY A 74 5.80 -22.79 13.61
C GLY A 74 6.68 -23.27 12.45
N THR A 75 6.31 -23.00 11.20
CA THR A 75 7.15 -23.30 10.04
C THR A 75 8.30 -22.31 9.88
N LEU A 76 9.37 -22.75 9.23
CA LEU A 76 10.52 -21.90 8.96
C LEU A 76 10.20 -20.85 7.90
N LEU A 77 10.71 -19.64 8.11
CA LEU A 77 10.76 -18.63 7.06
C LEU A 77 11.72 -19.09 5.95
N ILE A 78 11.29 -18.97 4.70
CA ILE A 78 12.15 -19.28 3.55
C ILE A 78 13.12 -18.12 3.26
N ARG A 79 13.97 -18.32 2.26
CA ARG A 79 15.09 -17.44 1.91
C ARG A 79 15.05 -17.15 0.41
N LEU A 80 14.93 -15.88 0.03
CA LEU A 80 15.08 -15.47 -1.38
C LEU A 80 16.55 -15.30 -1.75
N ALA A 81 17.40 -14.92 -0.78
CA ALA A 81 18.85 -14.91 -0.89
C ALA A 81 19.48 -15.83 0.16
N GLU A 82 20.70 -16.33 -0.09
CA GLU A 82 21.42 -17.13 0.91
C GLU A 82 21.63 -16.35 2.21
N ALA A 83 21.56 -17.04 3.35
CA ALA A 83 21.77 -16.43 4.66
C ALA A 83 23.20 -15.87 4.79
N ALA A 84 23.33 -14.59 5.10
CA ALA A 84 24.58 -13.85 5.10
C ALA A 84 25.14 -13.59 6.51
N TYR A 85 25.04 -14.57 7.41
CA TYR A 85 25.70 -14.50 8.72
C TYR A 85 27.22 -14.35 8.56
N SER A 86 27.86 -13.53 9.42
CA SER A 86 29.29 -13.20 9.31
C SER A 86 30.23 -14.41 9.45
N ASP A 87 29.80 -15.43 10.20
CA ASP A 87 30.49 -16.71 10.35
C ASP A 87 29.94 -17.82 9.43
N GLY A 88 28.96 -17.48 8.59
CA GLY A 88 28.22 -18.41 7.74
C GLY A 88 27.24 -19.32 8.49
N LEU A 89 26.99 -19.10 9.78
CA LEU A 89 26.16 -19.97 10.62
C LEU A 89 25.09 -19.20 11.40
N SER A 90 25.50 -18.26 12.26
CA SER A 90 24.56 -17.60 13.19
C SER A 90 25.02 -16.24 13.71
N THR A 91 26.27 -15.83 13.48
CA THR A 91 26.77 -14.52 13.91
C THR A 91 26.11 -13.44 13.03
N PRO A 92 25.39 -12.46 13.62
CA PRO A 92 24.62 -11.48 12.86
C PRO A 92 25.39 -10.84 11.69
N ALA A 93 24.66 -10.51 10.62
CA ALA A 93 25.24 -9.92 9.42
C ALA A 93 25.68 -8.46 9.64
N GLY A 94 26.56 -7.98 8.76
CA GLY A 94 26.92 -6.56 8.69
C GLY A 94 27.81 -6.07 9.84
N GLU A 95 28.76 -6.89 10.31
CA GLU A 95 29.73 -6.49 11.35
C GLU A 95 30.60 -5.29 10.93
N ASP A 96 30.76 -5.04 9.63
CA ASP A 96 31.52 -3.95 9.05
C ASP A 96 30.66 -2.73 8.68
N ARG A 97 29.35 -2.77 8.95
CA ARG A 97 28.41 -1.66 8.75
C ARG A 97 28.38 -0.76 9.99
N PRO A 98 28.03 0.54 9.84
CA PRO A 98 27.77 1.40 11.00
C PRO A 98 26.67 0.85 11.90
N SER A 99 26.61 1.36 13.13
CA SER A 99 25.50 1.03 14.05
C SER A 99 24.15 1.37 13.42
N ALA A 100 23.12 0.57 13.71
CA ALA A 100 21.78 0.82 13.17
C ALA A 100 21.24 2.21 13.55
N ARG A 101 21.60 2.72 14.74
CA ARG A 101 21.22 4.06 15.18
C ARG A 101 21.96 5.17 14.45
N GLU A 102 23.23 4.99 14.10
CA GLU A 102 23.95 5.94 13.25
C GLU A 102 23.31 6.03 11.87
N ILE A 103 22.96 4.89 11.26
CA ILE A 103 22.26 4.85 9.97
C ILE A 103 20.92 5.58 10.06
N SER A 104 20.10 5.26 11.08
CA SER A 104 18.82 5.93 11.32
C SER A 104 18.97 7.45 11.46
N ASN A 105 19.95 7.92 12.23
CA ASN A 105 20.20 9.35 12.42
C ASN A 105 20.56 10.08 11.11
N VAL A 106 21.26 9.42 10.18
CA VAL A 106 21.72 10.05 8.93
C VAL A 106 20.66 10.00 7.84
N ILE A 107 19.96 8.87 7.67
CA ILE A 107 19.07 8.67 6.52
C ILE A 107 17.58 8.69 6.87
N ALA A 108 17.20 8.30 8.09
CA ALA A 108 15.79 8.17 8.48
C ALA A 108 15.20 9.38 9.19
N ALA A 109 16.00 10.41 9.44
CA ALA A 109 15.49 11.66 9.99
C ALA A 109 14.66 12.42 8.94
N ALA A 110 13.39 12.67 9.26
CA ALA A 110 12.52 13.54 8.47
C ALA A 110 12.72 15.00 8.89
N ASP A 111 13.11 15.87 7.94
CA ASP A 111 13.19 17.32 8.18
C ASP A 111 11.81 18.01 8.10
N SER A 112 10.87 17.38 7.39
CA SER A 112 9.48 17.83 7.24
C SER A 112 8.58 16.65 6.87
N SER A 113 7.27 16.79 7.12
CA SER A 113 6.29 15.82 6.62
C SER A 113 6.27 15.79 5.08
N GLN A 114 6.30 14.59 4.52
CA GLN A 114 6.20 14.33 3.09
C GLN A 114 5.03 13.37 2.88
N THR A 115 3.92 13.90 2.36
CA THR A 115 2.74 13.07 2.07
C THR A 115 2.99 12.24 0.82
N ASN A 116 2.45 11.02 0.79
CA ASN A 116 2.58 10.09 -0.32
C ASN A 116 2.11 10.71 -1.66
N SER A 117 2.97 10.63 -2.67
CA SER A 117 2.79 11.20 -4.01
C SER A 117 1.68 10.53 -4.84
N ARG A 118 1.31 9.28 -4.50
CA ARG A 118 0.15 8.57 -5.06
C ARG A 118 -1.17 8.87 -4.34
N TYR A 119 -1.16 9.75 -3.34
CA TYR A 119 -2.33 10.11 -2.54
C TYR A 119 -2.91 8.93 -1.74
N LEU A 120 -2.04 8.02 -1.28
CA LEU A 120 -2.45 6.94 -0.39
C LEU A 120 -2.86 7.48 0.98
N THR A 121 -3.91 6.90 1.56
CA THR A 121 -4.47 7.31 2.85
C THR A 121 -3.85 6.54 4.01
N ASP A 122 -4.08 6.99 5.25
CA ASP A 122 -3.66 6.23 6.44
C ASP A 122 -4.31 4.83 6.51
N LEU A 123 -5.50 4.62 5.92
CA LEU A 123 -6.08 3.28 5.85
C LEU A 123 -5.20 2.29 5.07
N PHE A 124 -4.33 2.78 4.18
CA PHE A 124 -3.40 1.93 3.44
C PHE A 124 -2.38 1.25 4.37
N TRP A 125 -1.70 2.01 5.24
CA TRP A 125 -0.73 1.41 6.17
C TRP A 125 -1.44 0.65 7.29
N VAL A 126 -2.64 1.08 7.72
CA VAL A 126 -3.43 0.32 8.72
C VAL A 126 -3.81 -1.05 8.18
N TRP A 127 -4.27 -1.13 6.92
CA TRP A 127 -4.56 -2.40 6.27
C TRP A 127 -3.31 -3.25 6.08
N GLY A 128 -2.20 -2.64 5.63
CA GLY A 128 -0.92 -3.33 5.49
C GLY A 128 -0.43 -3.95 6.80
N GLN A 129 -0.52 -3.22 7.91
CA GLN A 129 -0.20 -3.75 9.24
C GLN A 129 -1.15 -4.87 9.65
N PHE A 130 -2.46 -4.71 9.40
CA PHE A 130 -3.46 -5.72 9.73
C PHE A 130 -3.21 -7.04 8.99
N ILE A 131 -2.87 -6.98 7.69
CA ILE A 131 -2.51 -8.16 6.89
C ILE A 131 -1.14 -8.72 7.31
N ASP A 132 -0.12 -7.88 7.58
CA ASP A 132 1.17 -8.37 8.12
C ASP A 132 0.97 -9.24 9.37
N HIS A 133 0.06 -8.82 10.25
CA HIS A 133 -0.25 -9.54 11.47
C HIS A 133 -1.05 -10.83 11.25
N ASP A 134 -1.55 -11.06 10.03
CA ASP A 134 -2.18 -12.33 9.63
C ASP A 134 -1.16 -13.36 9.17
N ILE A 135 -0.07 -12.90 8.54
CA ILE A 135 0.85 -13.77 7.82
C ILE A 135 2.25 -13.85 8.43
N THR A 136 2.69 -12.87 9.24
CA THR A 136 4.01 -12.86 9.84
C THR A 136 4.02 -12.57 11.34
N LEU A 137 4.77 -13.39 12.10
CA LEU A 137 5.17 -13.11 13.47
C LEU A 137 6.50 -13.82 13.77
N THR A 138 7.52 -13.06 14.13
CA THR A 138 8.76 -13.62 14.67
C THR A 138 9.03 -13.01 16.04
N GLU A 139 8.95 -13.84 17.07
CA GLU A 139 9.20 -13.45 18.45
C GLU A 139 10.66 -13.66 18.85
N ALA A 140 11.10 -12.98 19.90
CA ALA A 140 12.41 -13.24 20.50
C ALA A 140 12.47 -14.67 21.06
N ALA A 141 13.65 -15.28 21.04
CA ALA A 141 13.87 -16.58 21.64
C ALA A 141 13.92 -16.45 23.17
N HIS A 142 13.16 -17.28 23.90
CA HIS A 142 13.09 -17.26 25.36
C HIS A 142 13.44 -18.63 25.96
N ASP A 143 13.95 -18.63 27.20
CA ASP A 143 14.13 -19.85 27.98
C ASP A 143 12.82 -20.34 28.64
N GLU A 144 12.89 -21.43 29.41
CA GLU A 144 11.72 -22.01 30.11
C GLU A 144 11.07 -21.07 31.15
N TYR A 145 11.74 -19.97 31.52
CA TYR A 145 11.24 -18.95 32.46
C TYR A 145 10.72 -17.69 31.77
N GLY A 146 10.83 -17.62 30.44
CA GLY A 146 10.45 -16.44 29.65
C GLY A 146 11.54 -15.36 29.61
N ASP A 147 12.77 -15.67 29.98
CA ASP A 147 13.89 -14.74 29.85
C ASP A 147 14.52 -14.87 28.44
N PRO A 148 14.87 -13.75 27.75
CA PRO A 148 15.46 -13.81 26.42
C PRO A 148 16.78 -14.57 26.39
N LEU A 149 16.94 -15.48 25.42
CA LEU A 149 18.13 -16.33 25.28
C LEU A 149 19.37 -15.56 24.86
N GLU A 150 19.21 -14.65 23.90
CA GLU A 150 20.31 -13.92 23.28
C GLU A 150 19.97 -12.44 23.13
N SER A 151 20.76 -11.58 23.78
CA SER A 151 20.69 -10.14 23.61
C SER A 151 21.55 -9.71 22.41
N PHE A 152 21.02 -8.80 21.60
CA PHE A 152 21.72 -8.19 20.47
C PHE A 152 21.38 -6.69 20.41
N PRO A 153 21.86 -5.91 21.39
CA PRO A 153 21.49 -4.52 21.53
C PRO A 153 22.09 -3.66 20.41
N ILE A 154 21.41 -2.56 20.08
CA ILE A 154 21.85 -1.58 19.11
C ILE A 154 22.77 -0.58 19.81
N GLU A 155 24.00 -0.44 19.31
CA GLU A 155 24.94 0.56 19.79
C GLU A 155 24.43 1.98 19.49
N VAL A 156 24.49 2.85 20.51
CA VAL A 156 24.08 4.26 20.39
C VAL A 156 25.33 5.13 20.23
N PRO A 157 25.40 6.02 19.22
CA PRO A 157 26.50 6.96 19.09
C PRO A 157 26.68 7.84 20.34
N THR A 158 27.92 8.06 20.77
CA THR A 158 28.20 8.90 21.95
C THR A 158 27.64 10.30 21.76
N GLY A 159 26.83 10.76 22.72
CA GLY A 159 26.19 12.07 22.65
C GLY A 159 24.96 12.12 21.75
N ASP A 160 24.38 10.97 21.37
CA ASP A 160 23.07 10.92 20.70
C ASP A 160 22.05 11.73 21.52
N PRO A 161 21.37 12.73 20.90
CA PRO A 161 20.55 13.68 21.65
C PRO A 161 19.33 13.04 22.33
N TYR A 162 18.93 11.86 21.90
CA TYR A 162 17.78 11.13 22.43
C TYR A 162 18.25 10.03 23.38
N PHE A 163 19.13 9.14 22.92
CA PHE A 163 19.46 7.90 23.62
C PHE A 163 20.77 7.98 24.43
N ASP A 164 21.62 8.98 24.24
CA ASP A 164 22.80 9.25 25.08
C ASP A 164 23.04 10.76 25.33
N PRO A 165 22.05 11.50 25.88
CA PRO A 165 22.13 12.95 25.99
C PRO A 165 23.25 13.44 26.93
N ASP A 166 23.68 12.59 27.87
CA ASP A 166 24.78 12.89 28.80
C ASP A 166 26.17 12.59 28.19
N GLY A 167 26.22 12.00 27.00
CA GLY A 167 27.45 11.66 26.29
C GLY A 167 28.29 10.62 27.02
N SER A 168 27.63 9.64 27.65
CA SER A 168 28.30 8.57 28.41
C SER A 168 29.06 7.60 27.51
N GLY A 169 28.55 7.36 26.31
CA GLY A 169 29.05 6.36 25.37
C GLY A 169 28.73 4.90 25.75
N ASP A 170 27.98 4.66 26.83
CA ASP A 170 27.66 3.32 27.34
C ASP A 170 26.20 2.90 27.09
N ASN A 171 25.37 3.80 26.53
CA ASN A 171 23.95 3.53 26.29
C ASN A 171 23.73 2.67 25.04
N VAL A 172 22.66 1.88 25.07
CA VAL A 172 22.23 1.03 23.96
C VAL A 172 20.70 1.02 23.85
N ILE A 173 20.18 0.71 22.67
CA ILE A 173 18.76 0.38 22.48
C ILE A 173 18.61 -1.14 22.53
N SER A 174 17.80 -1.65 23.45
CA SER A 174 17.66 -3.09 23.67
C SER A 174 16.97 -3.80 22.49
N LEU A 175 17.56 -4.91 22.06
CA LEU A 175 16.94 -5.88 21.16
C LEU A 175 17.42 -7.28 21.55
N ASN A 176 16.54 -8.27 21.42
CA ASN A 176 16.86 -9.69 21.61
C ASN A 176 16.68 -10.42 20.28
N ARG A 177 17.47 -11.47 20.08
CA ARG A 177 17.47 -12.25 18.84
C ARG A 177 16.22 -13.12 18.72
N SER A 178 15.76 -13.28 17.49
CA SER A 178 14.55 -14.04 17.15
C SER A 178 14.68 -15.54 17.45
N ALA A 179 13.54 -16.18 17.71
CA ALA A 179 13.42 -17.64 17.79
C ALA A 179 13.87 -18.30 16.48
N PHE A 180 14.57 -19.43 16.60
CA PHE A 180 15.22 -20.08 15.48
C PHE A 180 15.32 -21.60 15.61
N GLU A 181 15.54 -22.25 14.49
CA GLU A 181 16.06 -23.62 14.37
C GLU A 181 17.39 -23.61 13.59
N GLU A 182 18.14 -24.71 13.68
CA GLU A 182 19.33 -24.92 12.84
C GLU A 182 18.98 -25.85 11.68
N ASP A 183 19.38 -25.48 10.47
CA ASP A 183 19.23 -26.36 9.30
C ASP A 183 20.26 -27.52 9.30
N GLU A 184 20.26 -28.34 8.25
CA GLU A 184 21.16 -29.50 8.12
C GLU A 184 22.66 -29.15 8.14
N ASN A 185 23.01 -27.89 7.86
CA ASN A 185 24.38 -27.38 7.87
C ASN A 185 24.70 -26.59 9.16
N GLY A 186 23.74 -26.48 10.09
CA GLY A 186 23.88 -25.71 11.32
C GLY A 186 23.67 -24.21 11.13
N VAL A 187 23.07 -23.77 10.01
CA VAL A 187 22.77 -22.36 9.76
C VAL A 187 21.44 -22.01 10.44
N ARG A 188 21.40 -20.86 11.11
CA ARG A 188 20.23 -20.35 11.81
C ARG A 188 19.09 -19.98 10.85
N GLN A 189 17.91 -20.56 11.05
CA GLN A 189 16.67 -20.26 10.34
C GLN A 189 15.57 -19.79 11.30
N GLN A 190 14.92 -18.69 10.98
CA GLN A 190 13.87 -18.11 11.82
C GLN A 190 12.52 -18.76 11.58
N ILE A 191 11.67 -18.73 12.61
CA ILE A 191 10.37 -19.39 12.64
C ILE A 191 9.27 -18.35 12.48
N ASN A 192 8.27 -18.64 11.65
CA ASN A 192 7.00 -17.92 11.67
C ASN A 192 6.10 -18.52 12.76
N GLN A 193 5.72 -17.74 13.76
CA GLN A 193 4.91 -18.22 14.89
C GLN A 193 3.42 -18.29 14.56
N ILE A 194 3.00 -17.78 13.41
CA ILE A 194 1.61 -17.81 12.93
C ILE A 194 1.52 -18.46 11.55
N THR A 195 0.31 -18.64 11.04
CA THR A 195 0.06 -19.17 9.70
C THR A 195 0.64 -18.24 8.64
N ALA A 196 1.03 -18.79 7.48
CA ALA A 196 1.51 -17.98 6.36
C ALA A 196 0.37 -17.40 5.50
N PHE A 197 -0.84 -17.95 5.61
CA PHE A 197 -1.95 -17.66 4.70
C PHE A 197 -2.71 -16.39 5.10
N ILE A 198 -3.34 -15.74 4.11
CA ILE A 198 -4.37 -14.73 4.40
C ILE A 198 -5.65 -15.49 4.78
N ASP A 199 -5.70 -16.00 6.01
CA ASP A 199 -6.75 -16.86 6.54
C ASP A 199 -7.45 -16.27 7.78
N GLY A 200 -7.21 -14.98 8.04
CA GLY A 200 -7.84 -14.24 9.13
C GLY A 200 -7.38 -14.69 10.51
N SER A 201 -6.23 -15.36 10.64
CA SER A 201 -5.62 -15.70 11.92
C SER A 201 -5.47 -14.50 12.85
N MET A 202 -5.31 -13.27 12.34
CA MET A 202 -5.30 -12.06 13.18
C MET A 202 -6.67 -11.75 13.84
N ILE A 203 -7.76 -12.32 13.32
CA ILE A 203 -9.12 -12.28 13.88
C ILE A 203 -9.43 -13.54 14.69
N TYR A 204 -9.03 -14.72 14.18
CA TYR A 204 -9.49 -16.02 14.69
C TYR A 204 -8.47 -16.77 15.56
N GLY A 205 -7.21 -16.33 15.59
CA GLY A 205 -6.08 -17.00 16.22
C GLY A 205 -5.37 -17.96 15.27
N SER A 206 -4.13 -18.34 15.63
CA SER A 206 -3.33 -19.35 14.91
C SER A 206 -3.27 -20.70 15.65
N ASP A 207 -4.01 -20.82 16.75
CA ASP A 207 -4.16 -22.06 17.51
C ASP A 207 -5.60 -22.22 18.05
N ALA A 208 -6.00 -23.47 18.31
CA ALA A 208 -7.36 -23.78 18.73
C ALA A 208 -7.74 -23.20 20.11
N GLU A 209 -6.78 -23.04 21.02
CA GLU A 209 -7.05 -22.46 22.34
C GLU A 209 -7.42 -20.98 22.20
N ARG A 210 -6.64 -20.22 21.43
CA ARG A 210 -6.96 -18.81 21.13
C ARG A 210 -8.30 -18.69 20.39
N ALA A 211 -8.55 -19.54 19.39
CA ALA A 211 -9.83 -19.52 18.66
C ALA A 211 -11.02 -19.77 19.58
N ASP A 212 -10.94 -20.78 20.47
CA ASP A 212 -12.00 -21.09 21.44
C ASP A 212 -12.21 -19.94 22.46
N GLN A 213 -11.13 -19.26 22.86
CA GLN A 213 -11.23 -18.09 23.74
C GLN A 213 -12.01 -16.93 23.10
N LEU A 214 -11.96 -16.79 21.78
CA LEU A 214 -12.63 -15.71 21.04
C LEU A 214 -14.10 -16.01 20.71
N ARG A 215 -14.52 -17.27 20.76
CA ARG A 215 -15.88 -17.70 20.36
C ARG A 215 -16.90 -17.63 21.49
N THR A 216 -18.14 -17.28 21.15
CA THR A 216 -19.28 -17.38 22.08
C THR A 216 -19.83 -18.81 22.19
N PHE A 217 -19.54 -19.65 21.19
CA PHE A 217 -20.21 -20.95 20.96
C PHE A 217 -21.73 -20.84 20.89
N SER A 218 -22.23 -19.69 20.45
CA SER A 218 -23.64 -19.45 20.19
C SER A 218 -23.84 -18.60 18.94
N GLY A 219 -24.67 -19.09 18.01
CA GLY A 219 -25.00 -18.37 16.77
C GLY A 219 -23.84 -18.23 15.79
N GLY A 220 -22.76 -18.99 15.97
CA GLY A 220 -21.54 -18.88 15.19
C GLY A 220 -20.77 -17.58 15.42
N GLN A 221 -20.96 -16.91 16.56
CA GLN A 221 -20.43 -15.57 16.80
C GLN A 221 -19.10 -15.55 17.58
N LEU A 222 -18.33 -14.49 17.34
CA LEU A 222 -17.20 -14.07 18.16
C LEU A 222 -17.67 -13.20 19.34
N LYS A 223 -16.96 -13.28 20.46
CA LYS A 223 -17.19 -12.46 21.65
C LYS A 223 -16.89 -11.00 21.35
N THR A 224 -17.65 -10.12 21.98
CA THR A 224 -17.42 -8.66 21.99
C THR A 224 -17.59 -8.13 23.41
N SER A 225 -17.04 -6.95 23.68
CA SER A 225 -17.35 -6.17 24.88
C SER A 225 -18.42 -5.11 24.61
N ASP A 226 -18.68 -4.24 25.60
CA ASP A 226 -19.56 -3.08 25.44
C ASP A 226 -19.16 -2.26 24.20
N GLY A 227 -20.18 -1.78 23.46
CA GLY A 227 -19.97 -1.05 22.20
C GLY A 227 -19.59 -1.92 21.01
N ASP A 228 -19.77 -3.24 21.10
CA ASP A 228 -19.33 -4.21 20.09
C ASP A 228 -17.84 -4.05 19.73
N LEU A 229 -17.03 -3.72 20.75
CA LEU A 229 -15.57 -3.73 20.68
C LEU A 229 -15.05 -5.15 20.90
N LEU A 230 -13.74 -5.35 20.70
CA LEU A 230 -13.07 -6.62 20.99
C LEU A 230 -13.31 -7.06 22.45
N PRO A 231 -13.31 -8.38 22.75
CA PRO A 231 -13.37 -8.86 24.13
C PRO A 231 -12.09 -8.49 24.90
N TYR A 232 -12.07 -8.60 26.23
CA TYR A 232 -10.86 -8.36 27.03
C TYR A 232 -10.11 -9.66 27.34
N GLY A 233 -8.78 -9.55 27.36
CA GLY A 233 -7.90 -10.55 27.95
C GLY A 233 -7.76 -10.38 29.46
N ASP A 234 -7.10 -11.34 30.10
CA ASP A 234 -6.84 -11.31 31.55
C ASP A 234 -5.87 -10.19 31.97
N ASP A 235 -5.13 -9.61 31.02
CA ASP A 235 -4.17 -8.51 31.18
C ASP A 235 -4.82 -7.11 31.15
N GLY A 236 -6.11 -7.03 30.83
CA GLY A 236 -6.86 -5.78 30.71
C GLY A 236 -6.75 -5.09 29.35
N PHE A 237 -6.10 -5.71 28.37
CA PHE A 237 -6.11 -5.27 26.97
C PHE A 237 -7.19 -5.99 26.17
N PHE A 238 -7.48 -5.52 24.96
CA PHE A 238 -8.35 -6.24 24.06
C PHE A 238 -7.73 -7.56 23.62
N LEU A 239 -8.55 -8.60 23.47
CA LEU A 239 -8.19 -9.93 23.03
C LEU A 239 -8.66 -10.09 21.58
N ALA A 240 -7.73 -10.35 20.66
CA ALA A 240 -7.99 -10.68 19.25
C ALA A 240 -7.33 -12.01 18.88
N GLY A 241 -7.35 -12.40 17.61
CA GLY A 241 -6.58 -13.55 17.13
C GLY A 241 -5.07 -13.33 17.29
N ASP A 242 -4.58 -12.17 16.85
CA ASP A 242 -3.17 -11.77 16.98
C ASP A 242 -2.89 -11.06 18.32
N ILE A 243 -1.68 -11.25 18.86
CA ILE A 243 -1.24 -10.71 20.14
C ILE A 243 -0.90 -9.21 20.10
N ARG A 244 -0.65 -8.66 18.91
CA ARG A 244 -0.27 -7.25 18.70
C ARG A 244 -1.47 -6.36 18.38
N ALA A 245 -2.70 -6.87 18.46
CA ALA A 245 -3.91 -6.12 18.13
C ALA A 245 -4.11 -4.79 18.89
N ASN A 246 -3.43 -4.59 20.03
CA ASN A 246 -3.48 -3.36 20.82
C ASN A 246 -2.33 -2.39 20.54
N GLU A 247 -1.48 -2.68 19.55
CA GLU A 247 -0.27 -1.89 19.29
C GLU A 247 -0.60 -0.40 19.16
N ASN A 248 -1.54 -0.04 18.28
CA ASN A 248 -2.08 1.30 18.17
C ASN A 248 -3.60 1.29 17.93
N VAL A 249 -4.29 2.38 18.31
CA VAL A 249 -5.77 2.44 18.25
C VAL A 249 -6.35 2.32 16.84
N ALA A 250 -5.61 2.67 15.78
CA ALA A 250 -6.08 2.51 14.40
C ALA A 250 -6.10 1.03 13.99
N LEU A 251 -5.04 0.28 14.33
CA LEU A 251 -4.99 -1.17 14.18
C LEU A 251 -6.11 -1.85 14.99
N THR A 252 -6.26 -1.51 16.27
CA THR A 252 -7.34 -2.08 17.12
C THR A 252 -8.74 -1.79 16.55
N SER A 253 -8.92 -0.63 15.92
CA SER A 253 -10.16 -0.27 15.22
C SER A 253 -10.42 -1.20 14.04
N MET A 254 -9.39 -1.56 13.27
CA MET A 254 -9.48 -2.52 12.17
C MET A 254 -9.84 -3.93 12.67
N HIS A 255 -9.20 -4.43 13.74
CA HIS A 255 -9.59 -5.70 14.36
C HIS A 255 -11.06 -5.71 14.81
N THR A 256 -11.51 -4.62 15.44
CA THR A 256 -12.90 -4.47 15.88
C THR A 256 -13.87 -4.54 14.70
N LEU A 257 -13.55 -3.83 13.60
CA LEU A 257 -14.35 -3.82 12.38
C LEU A 257 -14.58 -5.23 11.83
N TRP A 258 -13.54 -6.05 11.78
CA TRP A 258 -13.61 -7.39 11.21
C TRP A 258 -14.28 -8.42 12.12
N VAL A 259 -14.21 -8.25 13.45
CA VAL A 259 -15.04 -9.03 14.38
C VAL A 259 -16.53 -8.72 14.18
N ARG A 260 -16.87 -7.45 13.94
CA ARG A 260 -18.24 -7.04 13.62
C ARG A 260 -18.70 -7.64 12.29
N GLU A 261 -17.86 -7.64 11.25
CA GLU A 261 -18.23 -8.24 9.96
C GLU A 261 -18.50 -9.74 10.08
N HIS A 262 -17.66 -10.48 10.82
CA HIS A 262 -17.92 -11.89 11.12
C HIS A 262 -19.27 -12.09 11.79
N ASN A 263 -19.57 -11.32 12.85
CA ASN A 263 -20.83 -11.44 13.58
C ASN A 263 -22.05 -11.04 12.73
N ARG A 264 -21.90 -10.08 11.82
CA ARG A 264 -22.94 -9.70 10.86
C ARG A 264 -23.22 -10.85 9.89
N VAL A 265 -22.18 -11.43 9.27
CA VAL A 265 -22.29 -12.57 8.35
C VAL A 265 -22.89 -13.79 9.05
N ALA A 266 -22.41 -14.15 10.24
CA ALA A 266 -22.96 -15.27 11.03
C ALA A 266 -24.45 -15.09 11.33
N THR A 267 -24.86 -13.85 11.67
CA THR A 267 -26.26 -13.51 11.91
C THR A 267 -27.11 -13.68 10.65
N GLU A 268 -26.65 -13.20 9.49
CA GLU A 268 -27.36 -13.35 8.23
C GLU A 268 -27.49 -14.81 7.81
N LEU A 269 -26.42 -15.60 7.93
CA LEU A 269 -26.44 -17.03 7.67
C LEU A 269 -27.45 -17.77 8.56
N SER A 270 -27.55 -17.38 9.84
CA SER A 270 -28.51 -17.98 10.78
C SER A 270 -29.97 -17.65 10.44
N LEU A 271 -30.23 -16.47 9.86
CA LEU A 271 -31.56 -16.05 9.42
C LEU A 271 -31.98 -16.77 8.13
N ASP A 272 -31.03 -16.95 7.21
CA ASP A 272 -31.28 -17.61 5.93
C ASP A 272 -31.37 -19.15 6.09
N ASN A 273 -30.61 -19.73 7.02
CA ASN A 273 -30.57 -21.17 7.27
C ASN A 273 -30.67 -21.50 8.78
N PRO A 274 -31.88 -21.46 9.37
CA PRO A 274 -32.09 -21.65 10.82
C PRO A 274 -31.72 -23.03 11.37
N ASP A 275 -31.47 -24.01 10.51
CA ASP A 275 -31.11 -25.39 10.89
C ASP A 275 -29.59 -25.59 11.05
N LEU A 276 -28.76 -24.61 10.67
CA LEU A 276 -27.31 -24.68 10.84
C LEU A 276 -26.94 -24.67 12.33
N THR A 277 -25.98 -25.52 12.69
CA THR A 277 -25.39 -25.54 14.03
C THR A 277 -24.48 -24.33 14.25
N ASP A 278 -24.11 -24.07 15.51
CA ASP A 278 -23.14 -23.04 15.87
C ASP A 278 -21.81 -23.16 15.11
N GLU A 279 -21.28 -24.38 15.02
CA GLU A 279 -20.03 -24.66 14.33
C GLU A 279 -20.15 -24.42 12.82
N GLU A 280 -21.25 -24.85 12.20
CA GLU A 280 -21.48 -24.62 10.76
C GLU A 280 -21.64 -23.13 10.44
N LEU A 281 -22.29 -22.36 11.32
CA LEU A 281 -22.40 -20.90 11.19
C LEU A 281 -21.04 -20.22 11.32
N TYR A 282 -20.26 -20.57 12.36
CA TYR A 282 -18.93 -20.02 12.59
C TYR A 282 -17.99 -20.27 11.41
N GLN A 283 -17.93 -21.51 10.91
CA GLN A 283 -17.03 -21.86 9.82
C GLN A 283 -17.44 -21.24 8.48
N GLN A 284 -18.74 -21.18 8.18
CA GLN A 284 -19.21 -20.51 6.97
C GLN A 284 -18.99 -18.99 7.02
N ALA A 285 -19.23 -18.36 8.18
CA ALA A 285 -18.95 -16.93 8.37
C ALA A 285 -17.44 -16.64 8.26
N ARG A 286 -16.60 -17.45 8.91
CA ARG A 286 -15.14 -17.36 8.81
C ARG A 286 -14.69 -17.48 7.35
N GLN A 287 -15.18 -18.47 6.60
CA GLN A 287 -14.80 -18.68 5.20
C GLN A 287 -15.18 -17.51 4.28
N ILE A 288 -16.33 -16.88 4.50
CA ILE A 288 -16.75 -15.68 3.75
C ILE A 288 -15.85 -14.50 4.08
N VAL A 289 -15.61 -14.23 5.38
CA VAL A 289 -14.75 -13.12 5.83
C VAL A 289 -13.31 -13.29 5.31
N ILE A 290 -12.77 -14.51 5.34
CA ILE A 290 -11.47 -14.80 4.72
C ILE A 290 -11.47 -14.43 3.24
N GLY A 291 -12.54 -14.78 2.53
CA GLY A 291 -12.65 -14.41 1.12
C GLY A 291 -12.70 -12.90 0.90
N GLU A 292 -13.36 -12.13 1.78
CA GLU A 292 -13.38 -10.67 1.72
C GLU A 292 -11.99 -10.08 1.97
N LEU A 293 -11.25 -10.57 2.98
CA LEU A 293 -9.87 -10.16 3.25
C LEU A 293 -8.95 -10.40 2.05
N GLN A 294 -9.06 -11.59 1.45
CA GLN A 294 -8.31 -11.98 0.26
C GLN A 294 -8.66 -11.12 -0.96
N ALA A 295 -9.96 -10.87 -1.20
CA ALA A 295 -10.43 -10.05 -2.30
C ALA A 295 -9.96 -8.59 -2.16
N ILE A 296 -10.16 -7.95 -1.00
CA ILE A 296 -9.73 -6.57 -0.74
C ILE A 296 -8.20 -6.44 -0.89
N THR A 297 -7.44 -7.40 -0.36
CA THR A 297 -5.98 -7.36 -0.46
C THR A 297 -5.51 -7.39 -1.91
N PHE A 298 -6.06 -8.27 -2.75
CA PHE A 298 -5.60 -8.45 -4.13
C PHE A 298 -6.25 -7.52 -5.16
N ASN A 299 -7.45 -7.01 -4.89
CA ASN A 299 -8.21 -6.18 -5.82
C ASN A 299 -8.11 -4.67 -5.49
N GLU A 300 -7.81 -4.29 -4.25
CA GLU A 300 -7.71 -2.88 -3.86
C GLU A 300 -6.32 -2.51 -3.33
N TYR A 301 -5.80 -3.25 -2.33
CA TYR A 301 -4.57 -2.86 -1.63
C TYR A 301 -3.30 -3.03 -2.48
N LEU A 302 -3.07 -4.21 -3.07
CA LEU A 302 -1.88 -4.45 -3.90
C LEU A 302 -1.88 -3.58 -5.18
N PRO A 303 -3.01 -3.38 -5.89
CA PRO A 303 -3.09 -2.42 -6.99
C PRO A 303 -2.84 -0.97 -6.56
N ALA A 304 -3.30 -0.56 -5.37
CA ALA A 304 -3.01 0.79 -4.86
C ALA A 304 -1.50 1.00 -4.67
N LEU A 305 -0.78 -0.03 -4.22
CA LEU A 305 0.67 0.00 -4.00
C LEU A 305 1.48 0.01 -5.30
N PHE A 306 1.19 -0.90 -6.22
CA PHE A 306 2.05 -1.18 -7.38
C PHE A 306 1.52 -0.65 -8.71
N GLY A 307 0.29 -0.14 -8.71
CA GLY A 307 -0.48 0.03 -9.93
C GLY A 307 -1.07 -1.30 -10.40
N GLU A 308 -1.80 -1.24 -11.50
CA GLU A 308 -2.45 -2.39 -12.09
C GLU A 308 -1.43 -3.39 -12.67
N ASP A 309 -1.82 -4.66 -12.79
CA ASP A 309 -1.05 -5.74 -13.42
C ASP A 309 0.23 -6.24 -12.70
N ALA A 310 0.63 -5.69 -11.55
CA ALA A 310 1.79 -6.16 -10.80
C ALA A 310 1.64 -7.63 -10.35
N ILE A 311 0.46 -8.00 -9.87
CA ILE A 311 0.13 -9.39 -9.56
C ILE A 311 -0.43 -10.07 -10.81
N SER A 312 0.18 -11.20 -11.21
CA SER A 312 -0.32 -12.01 -12.34
C SER A 312 -1.76 -12.47 -12.13
N LYS A 313 -2.48 -12.78 -13.20
CA LYS A 313 -3.82 -13.38 -13.09
C LYS A 313 -3.76 -14.73 -12.39
N TYR A 314 -4.72 -15.00 -11.51
CA TYR A 314 -4.85 -16.28 -10.83
C TYR A 314 -5.15 -17.40 -11.83
N MET A 315 -4.36 -18.48 -11.79
CA MET A 315 -4.47 -19.62 -12.71
C MET A 315 -5.03 -20.88 -12.05
N GLY A 316 -5.40 -20.80 -10.77
CA GLY A 316 -5.81 -21.94 -9.94
C GLY A 316 -4.73 -22.32 -8.92
N TYR A 317 -5.14 -23.07 -7.90
CA TYR A 317 -4.25 -23.57 -6.85
C TYR A 317 -3.22 -24.55 -7.42
N ASP A 318 -1.96 -24.38 -6.99
CA ASP A 318 -0.83 -25.23 -7.34
C ASP A 318 -0.17 -25.79 -6.08
N SER A 319 -0.29 -27.10 -5.86
CA SER A 319 0.33 -27.77 -4.71
C SER A 319 1.85 -27.81 -4.75
N GLY A 320 2.47 -27.48 -5.89
CA GLY A 320 3.91 -27.33 -6.05
C GLY A 320 4.46 -25.98 -5.58
N VAL A 321 3.59 -25.01 -5.26
CA VAL A 321 3.98 -23.68 -4.76
C VAL A 321 4.15 -23.73 -3.24
N ASP A 322 5.24 -23.14 -2.75
CA ASP A 322 5.51 -22.97 -1.33
C ASP A 322 5.02 -21.59 -0.84
N PRO A 323 3.92 -21.51 -0.07
CA PRO A 323 3.38 -20.26 0.45
C PRO A 323 4.16 -19.70 1.64
N SER A 324 5.14 -20.43 2.20
CA SER A 324 5.86 -20.02 3.41
C SER A 324 6.47 -18.61 3.26
N ILE A 325 6.47 -17.83 4.35
CA ILE A 325 6.92 -16.44 4.29
C ILE A 325 8.44 -16.34 4.11
N ALA A 326 8.91 -15.46 3.23
CA ALA A 326 10.32 -15.16 3.07
C ALA A 326 10.86 -14.27 4.19
N ASN A 327 12.12 -14.49 4.59
CA ASN A 327 12.83 -13.62 5.53
C ASN A 327 12.95 -12.19 4.97
N GLU A 328 13.29 -12.05 3.70
CA GLU A 328 13.43 -10.75 3.02
C GLU A 328 12.10 -10.00 2.96
N PHE A 329 10.98 -10.71 2.83
CA PHE A 329 9.65 -10.13 2.89
C PHE A 329 9.33 -9.60 4.29
N SER A 330 9.34 -10.48 5.29
CA SER A 330 8.91 -10.17 6.67
C SER A 330 9.85 -9.20 7.41
N ASN A 331 11.15 -9.24 7.11
CA ASN A 331 12.16 -8.50 7.87
C ASN A 331 12.84 -7.36 7.10
N ALA A 332 12.46 -7.14 5.84
CA ALA A 332 12.82 -5.94 5.10
C ALA A 332 11.63 -5.39 4.30
N ALA A 333 11.26 -6.03 3.19
CA ALA A 333 10.40 -5.40 2.18
C ALA A 333 9.02 -4.99 2.74
N TYR A 334 8.31 -5.86 3.47
CA TYR A 334 6.97 -5.59 3.99
C TYR A 334 6.95 -4.67 5.23
N ARG A 335 8.13 -4.22 5.70
CA ARG A 335 8.27 -3.20 6.75
C ARG A 335 8.24 -1.77 6.21
N TYR A 336 8.00 -1.59 4.92
CA TYR A 336 7.89 -0.27 4.30
C TYR A 336 6.79 0.59 4.95
N GLY A 337 5.70 -0.03 5.46
CA GLY A 337 4.58 0.70 6.08
C GLY A 337 4.99 1.55 7.29
N HIS A 338 6.14 1.27 7.91
CA HIS A 338 6.68 2.08 8.99
C HIS A 338 7.07 3.52 8.58
N THR A 339 7.35 3.76 7.30
CA THR A 339 7.71 5.09 6.78
C THR A 339 6.45 5.92 6.52
N MET A 340 5.30 5.26 6.36
CA MET A 340 4.02 5.88 5.98
C MET A 340 3.25 6.48 7.17
N LEU A 341 3.73 6.28 8.40
CA LEU A 341 3.04 6.66 9.63
C LEU A 341 2.95 8.18 9.80
N SER A 342 1.73 8.67 10.03
CA SER A 342 1.46 10.07 10.37
C SER A 342 1.70 10.35 11.86
N SER A 343 2.33 11.48 12.19
CA SER A 343 2.52 11.91 13.60
C SER A 343 1.20 12.18 14.36
N GLU A 344 0.11 12.41 13.64
CA GLU A 344 -1.22 12.63 14.20
C GLU A 344 -2.24 11.78 13.43
N LEU A 345 -3.06 11.03 14.16
CA LEU A 345 -4.21 10.31 13.62
C LEU A 345 -5.44 11.21 13.70
N LEU A 346 -6.04 11.49 12.54
CA LEU A 346 -7.24 12.32 12.47
C LEU A 346 -8.44 11.57 13.07
N ARG A 347 -9.29 12.33 13.78
CA ARG A 347 -10.62 11.87 14.23
C ARG A 347 -11.67 12.83 13.72
N LEU A 348 -12.54 12.36 12.84
CA LEU A 348 -13.52 13.21 12.15
C LEU A 348 -14.96 12.84 12.49
N ASP A 349 -15.81 13.85 12.63
CA ASP A 349 -17.25 13.67 12.83
C ASP A 349 -17.98 13.37 11.50
N ALA A 350 -19.30 13.15 11.56
CA ALA A 350 -20.10 12.86 10.39
C ALA A 350 -20.18 14.01 9.34
N ASN A 351 -19.76 15.23 9.69
CA ASN A 351 -19.69 16.36 8.77
C ASN A 351 -18.30 16.50 8.12
N GLY A 352 -17.31 15.71 8.56
CA GLY A 352 -15.91 15.83 8.15
C GLY A 352 -15.13 16.89 8.93
N ASP A 353 -15.69 17.42 10.02
CA ASP A 353 -15.00 18.32 10.93
C ASP A 353 -14.24 17.51 11.99
N VAL A 354 -13.25 18.11 12.66
CA VAL A 354 -12.55 17.47 13.79
C VAL A 354 -13.57 17.09 14.87
N ALA A 355 -13.55 15.83 15.27
CA ALA A 355 -14.48 15.27 16.25
C ALA A 355 -14.30 15.93 17.63
N ALA A 356 -15.28 15.77 18.52
CA ALA A 356 -15.32 16.46 19.81
C ALA A 356 -14.15 16.06 20.74
N GLU A 357 -13.65 14.84 20.57
CA GLU A 357 -12.49 14.28 21.24
C GLU A 357 -11.14 14.81 20.69
N GLY A 358 -11.14 15.57 19.58
CA GLY A 358 -9.94 16.10 18.92
C GLY A 358 -9.13 15.03 18.19
N ASN A 359 -8.05 15.38 17.49
CA ASN A 359 -7.13 14.39 16.92
C ASN A 359 -6.24 13.76 18.02
N ILE A 360 -5.54 12.67 17.71
CA ILE A 360 -4.62 12.00 18.64
C ILE A 360 -3.23 11.88 18.02
N SER A 361 -2.19 12.32 18.75
CA SER A 361 -0.80 12.11 18.33
C SER A 361 -0.44 10.62 18.36
N LEU A 362 0.38 10.15 17.42
CA LEU A 362 0.76 8.74 17.31
C LEU A 362 1.39 8.18 18.58
N VAL A 363 2.25 8.93 19.28
CA VAL A 363 2.82 8.52 20.58
C VAL A 363 1.74 8.16 21.62
N ASN A 364 0.61 8.88 21.63
CA ASN A 364 -0.49 8.64 22.58
C ASN A 364 -1.50 7.58 22.09
N ALA A 365 -1.39 7.16 20.82
CA ALA A 365 -2.20 6.13 20.22
C ALA A 365 -1.70 4.71 20.54
N PHE A 366 -0.44 4.55 20.97
CA PHE A 366 0.11 3.23 21.29
C PHE A 366 -0.44 2.65 22.60
N PHE A 367 -0.84 1.38 22.58
CA PHE A 367 -1.30 0.62 23.75
C PHE A 367 -2.36 1.32 24.62
N ASN A 368 -3.29 2.02 23.97
CA ASN A 368 -4.28 2.86 24.66
C ASN A 368 -5.74 2.44 24.35
N PRO A 369 -6.19 1.26 24.84
CA PRO A 369 -7.54 0.75 24.57
C PRO A 369 -8.66 1.68 25.08
N GLY A 370 -8.38 2.48 26.12
CA GLY A 370 -9.33 3.43 26.70
C GLY A 370 -9.84 4.49 25.72
N GLU A 371 -9.08 4.81 24.66
CA GLU A 371 -9.57 5.72 23.61
C GLU A 371 -10.73 5.13 22.82
N LEU A 372 -10.69 3.82 22.54
CA LEU A 372 -11.78 3.13 21.82
C LEU A 372 -12.96 2.86 22.74
N GLU A 373 -12.72 2.56 24.02
CA GLU A 373 -13.78 2.44 25.02
C GLU A 373 -14.61 3.72 25.15
N ALA A 374 -13.93 4.87 25.10
CA ALA A 374 -14.57 6.18 25.28
C ALA A 374 -15.25 6.68 24.00
N ASN A 375 -14.65 6.45 22.83
CA ASN A 375 -15.03 7.13 21.59
C ASN A 375 -15.48 6.20 20.45
N GLY A 376 -15.30 4.88 20.59
CA GLY A 376 -15.53 3.93 19.51
C GLY A 376 -14.49 4.03 18.39
N ILE A 377 -14.81 3.47 17.23
CA ILE A 377 -13.88 3.34 16.08
C ILE A 377 -14.19 4.32 14.94
N ASP A 378 -15.40 4.90 14.93
CA ASP A 378 -15.97 5.53 13.74
C ASP A 378 -15.23 6.81 13.32
N SER A 379 -14.85 7.66 14.28
CA SER A 379 -14.15 8.91 13.99
C SER A 379 -12.72 8.67 13.49
N LEU A 380 -12.06 7.62 14.00
CA LEU A 380 -10.74 7.17 13.55
C LEU A 380 -10.81 6.58 12.14
N LEU A 381 -11.75 5.68 11.86
CA LEU A 381 -11.92 5.10 10.52
C LEU A 381 -12.19 6.18 9.47
N ARG A 382 -13.01 7.18 9.80
CA ARG A 382 -13.28 8.32 8.92
C ARG A 382 -12.06 9.23 8.73
N GLY A 383 -11.27 9.45 9.79
CA GLY A 383 -10.04 10.22 9.69
C GLY A 383 -8.99 9.51 8.84
N ALA A 384 -8.79 8.22 9.08
CA ALA A 384 -7.84 7.40 8.35
C ALA A 384 -8.19 7.25 6.87
N SER A 385 -9.49 7.32 6.51
CA SER A 385 -9.92 7.29 5.11
C SER A 385 -9.67 8.60 4.37
N VAL A 386 -9.25 9.69 5.01
CA VAL A 386 -9.02 10.97 4.32
C VAL A 386 -7.63 11.53 4.53
N ASN A 387 -6.98 11.21 5.66
CA ASN A 387 -5.63 11.67 5.92
C ASN A 387 -4.66 11.01 4.96
N LEU A 388 -3.77 11.79 4.35
CA LEU A 388 -2.71 11.26 3.51
C LEU A 388 -1.63 10.65 4.39
N ALA A 389 -1.22 9.43 4.05
CA ALA A 389 -0.07 8.79 4.65
C ALA A 389 1.23 9.55 4.31
N GLN A 390 2.27 9.34 5.09
CA GLN A 390 3.63 9.75 4.70
C GLN A 390 4.14 8.91 3.51
N GLU A 391 5.18 9.38 2.85
CA GLU A 391 5.77 8.72 1.69
C GLU A 391 6.47 7.39 2.04
N ILE A 392 6.57 6.51 1.05
CA ILE A 392 7.45 5.34 1.08
C ILE A 392 8.85 5.79 0.67
N ASP A 393 9.65 6.20 1.65
CA ASP A 393 11.04 6.63 1.48
C ASP A 393 11.89 6.16 2.67
N ASN A 394 13.12 6.65 2.81
CA ASN A 394 13.94 6.29 3.97
C ASN A 394 13.53 7.00 5.28
N GLN A 395 12.61 7.98 5.24
CA GLN A 395 12.33 8.88 6.36
C GLN A 395 11.23 8.34 7.27
N LEU A 396 11.37 8.60 8.58
CA LEU A 396 10.38 8.25 9.60
C LEU A 396 10.09 9.44 10.49
N VAL A 397 8.81 9.58 10.87
CA VAL A 397 8.38 10.56 11.86
C VAL A 397 9.04 10.31 13.22
N ASP A 398 9.30 11.39 13.96
CA ASP A 398 9.98 11.35 15.25
C ASP A 398 9.25 10.44 16.26
N ASP A 399 7.92 10.37 16.20
CA ASP A 399 7.05 9.54 17.04
C ASP A 399 7.50 8.07 17.09
N VAL A 400 8.01 7.54 15.97
CA VAL A 400 8.50 6.14 15.89
C VAL A 400 10.01 6.03 15.73
N ARG A 401 10.70 7.09 15.25
CA ARG A 401 12.17 7.10 15.17
C ARG A 401 12.84 7.33 16.52
N ASN A 402 12.21 8.08 17.42
CA ASN A 402 12.82 8.48 18.69
C ASN A 402 11.95 8.17 19.91
N PHE A 403 10.63 7.97 19.74
CA PHE A 403 9.69 7.86 20.87
C PHE A 403 8.85 6.58 20.84
N LEU A 404 9.25 5.56 20.06
CA LEU A 404 8.48 4.33 19.92
C LEU A 404 8.27 3.70 21.31
N PHE A 405 7.01 3.61 21.73
CA PHE A 405 6.56 3.08 23.04
C PHE A 405 7.07 3.84 24.28
N GLY A 406 7.55 5.07 24.11
CA GLY A 406 7.87 5.97 25.23
C GLY A 406 9.10 6.84 24.96
N PRO A 407 9.45 7.73 25.91
CA PRO A 407 10.61 8.58 25.75
C PRO A 407 11.94 7.78 25.86
N PRO A 408 12.98 8.22 25.15
CA PRO A 408 14.34 7.69 25.29
C PRO A 408 14.78 7.61 26.76
N GLY A 409 15.49 6.54 27.11
CA GLY A 409 15.93 6.28 28.49
C GLY A 409 14.81 5.87 29.47
N SER A 410 13.55 5.82 29.02
CA SER A 410 12.38 5.37 29.79
C SER A 410 11.65 4.18 29.13
N GLY A 411 12.32 3.48 28.22
CA GLY A 411 11.74 2.37 27.46
C GLY A 411 11.36 2.70 26.02
N GLY A 412 11.68 3.92 25.54
CA GLY A 412 11.54 4.28 24.12
C GLY A 412 12.52 3.57 23.20
N PHE A 413 12.13 3.38 21.94
CA PHE A 413 12.94 2.75 20.90
C PHE A 413 13.02 3.62 19.63
N ASP A 414 13.90 3.19 18.71
CA ASP A 414 13.98 3.69 17.34
C ASP A 414 13.55 2.58 16.37
N LEU A 415 12.42 2.77 15.68
CA LEU A 415 11.87 1.78 14.77
C LEU A 415 12.76 1.48 13.56
N ALA A 416 13.42 2.49 12.98
CA ALA A 416 14.33 2.30 11.85
C ALA A 416 15.55 1.47 12.29
N SER A 417 16.11 1.80 13.46
CA SER A 417 17.22 1.03 14.04
C SER A 417 16.82 -0.42 14.33
N LEU A 418 15.61 -0.65 14.84
CA LEU A 418 15.09 -2.00 15.07
C LEU A 418 14.93 -2.79 13.76
N ASN A 419 14.43 -2.17 12.69
CA ASN A 419 14.28 -2.83 11.38
C ASN A 419 15.64 -3.27 10.82
N ILE A 420 16.64 -2.39 10.85
CA ILE A 420 18.00 -2.68 10.39
C ILE A 420 18.61 -3.80 11.24
N GLN A 421 18.53 -3.69 12.57
CA GLN A 421 19.13 -4.66 13.48
C GLN A 421 18.47 -6.05 13.38
N ARG A 422 17.15 -6.12 13.17
CA ARG A 422 16.43 -7.38 12.90
C ARG A 422 16.86 -8.00 11.57
N GLY A 423 17.02 -7.20 10.51
CA GLY A 423 17.56 -7.71 9.25
C GLY A 423 18.94 -8.35 9.43
N ARG A 424 19.81 -7.73 10.24
CA ARG A 424 21.13 -8.29 10.59
C ARG A 424 21.04 -9.55 11.46
N ASP A 425 20.14 -9.58 12.45
CA ASP A 425 19.87 -10.76 13.28
C ASP A 425 19.40 -11.96 12.45
N HIS A 426 18.55 -11.71 11.45
CA HIS A 426 18.03 -12.74 10.56
C HIS A 426 19.04 -13.17 9.48
N GLY A 427 20.22 -12.54 9.42
CA GLY A 427 21.22 -12.85 8.42
C GLY A 427 20.75 -12.52 7.00
N LEU A 428 20.01 -11.42 6.82
CA LEU A 428 19.66 -10.95 5.48
C LEU A 428 20.93 -10.57 4.70
N ALA A 429 20.97 -10.94 3.42
CA ALA A 429 22.01 -10.50 2.51
C ALA A 429 21.98 -8.96 2.33
N ASP A 430 23.10 -8.40 1.87
CA ASP A 430 23.11 -6.99 1.46
C ASP A 430 22.18 -6.77 0.25
N TYR A 431 21.80 -5.51 0.06
CA TYR A 431 20.91 -5.06 -1.00
C TYR A 431 21.30 -5.58 -2.39
N ASN A 432 22.58 -5.51 -2.76
CA ASN A 432 23.04 -5.90 -4.09
C ASN A 432 23.04 -7.44 -4.28
N ALA A 433 23.45 -8.18 -3.25
CA ALA A 433 23.37 -9.63 -3.23
C ALA A 433 21.91 -10.12 -3.32
N THR A 434 20.99 -9.48 -2.61
CA THR A 434 19.54 -9.79 -2.73
C THR A 434 19.02 -9.48 -4.13
N ARG A 435 19.38 -8.34 -4.73
CA ARG A 435 19.02 -8.03 -6.14
C ARG A 435 19.46 -9.13 -7.09
N VAL A 436 20.71 -9.57 -6.99
CA VAL A 436 21.24 -10.66 -7.84
C VAL A 436 20.50 -11.97 -7.60
N ALA A 437 20.17 -12.31 -6.35
CA ALA A 437 19.42 -13.53 -6.02
C ALA A 437 17.99 -13.52 -6.62
N LEU A 438 17.37 -12.34 -6.70
CA LEU A 438 16.08 -12.11 -7.37
C LEU A 438 16.19 -12.09 -8.90
N GLY A 439 17.40 -12.15 -9.47
CA GLY A 439 17.63 -12.06 -10.91
C GLY A 439 17.65 -10.64 -11.47
N LEU A 440 17.70 -9.62 -10.60
CA LEU A 440 17.84 -8.21 -10.97
C LEU A 440 19.31 -7.85 -11.22
N GLU A 441 19.55 -6.75 -11.95
CA GLU A 441 20.91 -6.23 -12.13
C GLU A 441 21.43 -5.60 -10.84
N ALA A 442 22.66 -5.94 -10.45
CA ALA A 442 23.35 -5.26 -9.35
C ALA A 442 23.65 -3.81 -9.73
N VAL A 443 23.34 -2.87 -8.84
CA VAL A 443 23.68 -1.46 -9.03
C VAL A 443 25.19 -1.26 -8.97
N GLN A 444 25.70 -0.27 -9.70
CA GLN A 444 27.14 0.00 -9.80
C GLN A 444 27.57 1.26 -9.04
N SER A 445 26.61 2.12 -8.71
CA SER A 445 26.81 3.38 -8.01
C SER A 445 25.57 3.76 -7.18
N PHE A 446 25.75 4.61 -6.18
CA PHE A 446 24.63 5.07 -5.33
C PHE A 446 23.58 5.87 -6.11
N SER A 447 23.96 6.53 -7.20
CA SER A 447 23.03 7.22 -8.10
C SER A 447 22.21 6.29 -8.99
N ASP A 448 22.56 5.00 -9.05
CA ASP A 448 21.72 4.00 -9.70
C ASP A 448 20.58 3.52 -8.77
N ILE A 449 20.67 3.83 -7.47
CA ILE A 449 19.64 3.49 -6.47
C ILE A 449 18.60 4.61 -6.43
N SER A 450 19.04 5.86 -6.24
CA SER A 450 18.16 7.02 -6.10
C SER A 450 18.57 8.15 -7.01
N SER A 451 17.58 8.76 -7.67
CA SER A 451 17.73 10.00 -8.43
C SER A 451 17.91 11.23 -7.53
N ASP A 452 17.62 11.11 -6.22
CA ASP A 452 17.90 12.16 -5.24
C ASP A 452 19.41 12.14 -4.87
N PRO A 453 20.17 13.18 -5.25
CA PRO A 453 21.60 13.24 -4.97
C PRO A 453 21.92 13.32 -3.47
N GLU A 454 21.01 13.80 -2.63
CA GLU A 454 21.21 13.85 -1.18
C GLU A 454 21.08 12.46 -0.56
N VAL A 455 20.09 11.67 -0.98
CA VAL A 455 19.94 10.26 -0.56
C VAL A 455 21.15 9.45 -1.01
N ALA A 456 21.55 9.55 -2.28
CA ALA A 456 22.72 8.87 -2.80
C ALA A 456 24.01 9.22 -2.04
N ALA A 457 24.21 10.50 -1.71
CA ALA A 457 25.37 10.95 -0.93
C ALA A 457 25.35 10.45 0.53
N LYS A 458 24.16 10.39 1.17
CA LYS A 458 24.01 9.83 2.52
C LYS A 458 24.34 8.34 2.54
N LEU A 459 23.87 7.58 1.54
CA LEU A 459 24.22 6.16 1.39
C LEU A 459 25.72 5.96 1.18
N GLU A 460 26.35 6.77 0.32
CA GLU A 460 27.81 6.72 0.09
C GLU A 460 28.58 6.99 1.39
N ALA A 461 28.16 8.00 2.16
CA ALA A 461 28.81 8.35 3.42
C ALA A 461 28.68 7.25 4.48
N LEU A 462 27.54 6.54 4.52
CA LEU A 462 27.28 5.48 5.49
C LEU A 462 27.97 4.16 5.15
N TYR A 463 27.88 3.72 3.89
CA TYR A 463 28.28 2.36 3.50
C TYR A 463 29.57 2.29 2.70
N GLY A 464 30.00 3.39 2.05
CA GLY A 464 31.22 3.46 1.24
C GLY A 464 31.21 2.64 -0.07
N THR A 465 30.42 1.57 -0.14
CA THR A 465 30.19 0.74 -1.33
C THR A 465 28.73 0.31 -1.41
N VAL A 466 28.22 0.12 -2.62
CA VAL A 466 26.85 -0.38 -2.87
C VAL A 466 26.65 -1.85 -2.45
N ASP A 467 27.75 -2.60 -2.34
CA ASP A 467 27.76 -4.02 -1.94
C ASP A 467 27.73 -4.22 -0.41
N ASN A 468 27.37 -3.20 0.38
CA ASN A 468 27.28 -3.32 1.84
C ASN A 468 26.02 -2.68 2.46
N ILE A 469 25.04 -2.31 1.63
CA ILE A 469 23.83 -1.63 2.09
C ILE A 469 22.88 -2.64 2.74
N ASP A 470 22.37 -2.35 3.95
CA ASP A 470 21.30 -3.15 4.56
C ASP A 470 20.06 -3.18 3.64
N LEU A 471 19.49 -4.36 3.39
CA LEU A 471 18.39 -4.55 2.42
C LEU A 471 17.21 -3.58 2.66
N TRP A 472 16.82 -3.36 3.91
CA TRP A 472 15.73 -2.45 4.25
C TRP A 472 16.02 -1.01 3.83
N VAL A 473 17.27 -0.56 4.02
CA VAL A 473 17.70 0.81 3.67
C VAL A 473 17.82 0.98 2.16
N GLY A 474 18.44 0.00 1.49
CA GLY A 474 18.62 0.04 0.04
C GLY A 474 17.31 -0.01 -0.73
N GLY A 475 16.38 -0.90 -0.33
CA GLY A 475 15.09 -1.02 -0.99
C GLY A 475 14.15 0.18 -0.81
N LEU A 476 14.21 0.86 0.35
CA LEU A 476 13.48 2.13 0.57
C LEU A 476 14.10 3.33 -0.16
N ALA A 477 15.39 3.24 -0.53
CA ALA A 477 16.08 4.32 -1.23
C ALA A 477 15.84 4.28 -2.75
N GLU A 478 15.31 3.18 -3.28
CA GLU A 478 15.05 3.04 -4.72
C GLU A 478 14.03 4.07 -5.21
N ASP A 479 14.30 4.67 -6.37
CA ASP A 479 13.27 5.42 -7.10
C ASP A 479 12.05 4.52 -7.34
N HIS A 480 10.84 5.07 -7.14
CA HIS A 480 9.62 4.32 -7.36
C HIS A 480 9.45 3.96 -8.84
N LEU A 481 8.97 2.74 -9.09
CA LEU A 481 8.58 2.32 -10.44
C LEU A 481 7.40 3.20 -10.91
N PRO A 482 7.29 3.46 -12.23
CA PRO A 482 6.14 4.18 -12.79
C PRO A 482 4.82 3.55 -12.34
N GLY A 483 3.95 4.35 -11.72
CA GLY A 483 2.67 3.85 -11.22
C GLY A 483 2.69 3.06 -9.93
N SER A 484 3.83 3.00 -9.25
CA SER A 484 4.01 2.30 -8.00
C SER A 484 4.45 3.30 -6.93
N SER A 485 4.23 3.00 -5.66
CA SER A 485 4.92 3.66 -4.53
C SER A 485 6.14 2.86 -4.07
N MET A 486 6.68 1.99 -4.93
CA MET A 486 7.76 1.07 -4.60
C MET A 486 8.81 0.98 -5.70
N GLY A 487 10.06 0.82 -5.29
CA GLY A 487 11.18 0.46 -6.17
C GLY A 487 11.16 -1.00 -6.63
N GLU A 488 12.07 -1.33 -7.55
CA GLU A 488 12.17 -2.62 -8.23
C GLU A 488 12.42 -3.81 -7.27
N THR A 489 13.30 -3.66 -6.30
CA THR A 489 13.69 -4.75 -5.38
C THR A 489 12.54 -5.14 -4.47
N PHE A 490 11.92 -4.15 -3.81
CA PHE A 490 10.80 -4.42 -2.92
C PHE A 490 9.55 -4.86 -3.68
N THR A 491 9.30 -4.30 -4.88
CA THR A 491 8.24 -4.82 -5.76
C THR A 491 8.46 -6.30 -6.06
N SER A 492 9.69 -6.70 -6.42
CA SER A 492 10.00 -8.10 -6.72
C SER A 492 9.76 -9.04 -5.53
N ILE A 493 10.17 -8.63 -4.32
CA ILE A 493 9.99 -9.44 -3.09
C ILE A 493 8.51 -9.57 -2.71
N ILE A 494 7.77 -8.45 -2.73
CA ILE A 494 6.37 -8.43 -2.27
C ILE A 494 5.47 -9.13 -3.29
N VAL A 495 5.67 -8.88 -4.59
CA VAL A 495 4.91 -9.57 -5.65
C VAL A 495 5.15 -11.07 -5.61
N ASP A 496 6.39 -11.54 -5.47
CA ASP A 496 6.70 -12.97 -5.29
C ASP A 496 5.94 -13.55 -4.09
N GLN A 497 6.04 -12.91 -2.93
CA GLN A 497 5.39 -13.41 -1.72
C GLN A 497 3.87 -13.51 -1.89
N PHE A 498 3.19 -12.43 -2.30
CA PHE A 498 1.74 -12.45 -2.45
C PHE A 498 1.28 -13.43 -3.54
N GLN A 499 2.04 -13.59 -4.63
CA GLN A 499 1.72 -14.62 -5.62
C GLN A 499 1.82 -16.03 -5.03
N ARG A 500 2.87 -16.34 -4.25
CA ARG A 500 3.00 -17.63 -3.57
C ARG A 500 1.89 -17.87 -2.54
N LEU A 501 1.51 -16.83 -1.79
CA LEU A 501 0.38 -16.90 -0.86
C LEU A 501 -0.92 -17.25 -1.56
N ARG A 502 -1.20 -16.62 -2.70
CA ARG A 502 -2.42 -16.88 -3.47
C ARG A 502 -2.40 -18.24 -4.15
N ASP A 503 -1.33 -18.52 -4.89
CA ASP A 503 -1.26 -19.68 -5.78
C ASP A 503 -1.04 -20.98 -4.98
N GLY A 504 -0.41 -20.90 -3.80
CA GLY A 504 -0.20 -22.01 -2.87
C GLY A 504 -1.31 -22.19 -1.82
N ASP A 505 -2.35 -21.36 -1.81
CA ASP A 505 -3.48 -21.48 -0.88
C ASP A 505 -4.64 -22.26 -1.51
N ARG A 506 -4.89 -23.47 -1.01
CA ARG A 506 -6.02 -24.30 -1.44
C ARG A 506 -7.36 -23.69 -1.03
N PHE A 507 -7.39 -22.89 0.02
CA PHE A 507 -8.57 -22.21 0.53
C PHE A 507 -8.74 -20.80 -0.05
N TRP A 508 -7.97 -20.43 -1.07
CA TRP A 508 -8.16 -19.21 -1.84
C TRP A 508 -9.62 -19.06 -2.30
N TYR A 509 -10.22 -17.88 -2.09
CA TYR A 509 -11.65 -17.69 -2.23
C TYR A 509 -12.20 -18.01 -3.62
N GLN A 510 -11.43 -17.80 -4.69
CA GLN A 510 -11.83 -18.16 -6.06
C GLN A 510 -11.82 -19.67 -6.31
N ASN A 511 -11.16 -20.46 -5.46
CA ASN A 511 -11.20 -21.93 -5.47
C ASN A 511 -12.37 -22.47 -4.64
N ILE A 512 -12.78 -21.75 -3.60
CA ILE A 512 -13.83 -22.17 -2.67
C ILE A 512 -15.23 -21.77 -3.15
N PHE A 513 -15.38 -20.53 -3.64
CA PHE A 513 -16.67 -19.97 -4.00
C PHE A 513 -16.90 -19.98 -5.51
N SER A 514 -18.18 -19.97 -5.91
CA SER A 514 -18.59 -19.84 -7.31
C SER A 514 -19.91 -19.08 -7.43
N GLY A 515 -20.26 -18.67 -8.66
CA GLY A 515 -21.54 -18.01 -8.94
C GLY A 515 -21.70 -16.68 -8.22
N ASP A 516 -22.90 -16.42 -7.69
CA ASP A 516 -23.25 -15.14 -7.08
C ASP A 516 -22.42 -14.84 -5.82
N VAL A 517 -22.12 -15.85 -4.99
CA VAL A 517 -21.34 -15.65 -3.75
C VAL A 517 -19.91 -15.22 -4.07
N LEU A 518 -19.27 -15.89 -5.05
CA LEU A 518 -17.93 -15.49 -5.50
C LEU A 518 -17.92 -14.05 -5.99
N LYS A 519 -18.91 -13.68 -6.81
CA LYS A 519 -19.03 -12.32 -7.32
C LYS A 519 -19.22 -11.31 -6.18
N GLU A 520 -20.03 -11.65 -5.20
CA GLU A 520 -20.33 -10.78 -4.05
C GLU A 520 -19.10 -10.52 -3.18
N ILE A 521 -18.29 -11.55 -2.92
CA ILE A 521 -17.00 -11.43 -2.23
C ILE A 521 -16.01 -10.62 -3.07
N HIS A 522 -15.90 -10.95 -4.37
CA HIS A 522 -14.98 -10.28 -5.28
C HIS A 522 -15.26 -8.78 -5.45
N ASP A 523 -16.54 -8.39 -5.45
CA ASP A 523 -17.01 -7.01 -5.60
C ASP A 523 -17.08 -6.25 -4.25
N THR A 524 -16.77 -6.89 -3.11
CA THR A 524 -16.78 -6.24 -1.79
C THR A 524 -15.48 -5.46 -1.58
N THR A 525 -15.63 -4.17 -1.22
CA THR A 525 -14.50 -3.28 -0.93
C THR A 525 -14.33 -3.07 0.58
N LEU A 526 -13.18 -2.52 1.00
CA LEU A 526 -13.00 -2.09 2.39
C LEU A 526 -14.00 -0.99 2.77
N ALA A 527 -14.37 -0.12 1.83
CA ALA A 527 -15.41 0.89 2.05
C ALA A 527 -16.76 0.24 2.41
N ASP A 528 -17.15 -0.81 1.68
CA ASP A 528 -18.36 -1.58 1.95
C ASP A 528 -18.34 -2.19 3.36
N VAL A 529 -17.21 -2.79 3.78
CA VAL A 529 -17.07 -3.38 5.12
C VAL A 529 -17.16 -2.33 6.22
N ILE A 530 -16.53 -1.16 6.04
CA ILE A 530 -16.62 -0.04 6.98
C ILE A 530 -18.07 0.44 7.12
N GLU A 531 -18.76 0.70 6.00
CA GLU A 531 -20.15 1.20 6.02
C GLU A 531 -21.15 0.16 6.57
N ARG A 532 -20.89 -1.14 6.43
CA ARG A 532 -21.72 -2.23 7.00
C ARG A 532 -21.60 -2.35 8.52
N ASN A 533 -20.46 -1.95 9.10
CA ASN A 533 -20.09 -2.27 10.50
C ASN A 533 -19.77 -1.04 11.38
N SER A 534 -20.12 0.16 10.92
CA SER A 534 -19.96 1.42 11.66
C SER A 534 -21.04 2.43 11.28
N GLU A 535 -21.05 3.62 11.92
CA GLU A 535 -21.87 4.75 11.48
C GLU A 535 -21.17 5.60 10.39
N VAL A 536 -20.01 5.16 9.91
CA VAL A 536 -19.29 5.80 8.80
C VAL A 536 -20.09 5.59 7.52
N SER A 537 -20.20 6.67 6.73
CA SER A 537 -20.92 6.66 5.46
C SER A 537 -20.36 7.72 4.53
N GLY A 538 -20.58 7.54 3.23
CA GLY A 538 -20.15 8.49 2.20
C GLY A 538 -18.66 8.37 1.89
N LEU A 539 -18.07 7.20 2.13
CA LEU A 539 -16.68 6.94 1.76
C LEU A 539 -16.51 6.97 0.24
N GLN A 540 -15.28 7.27 -0.17
CA GLN A 540 -14.81 7.04 -1.54
C GLN A 540 -14.82 5.54 -1.86
N GLU A 541 -14.87 5.20 -3.15
CA GLU A 541 -15.03 3.81 -3.60
C GLU A 541 -13.87 2.92 -3.18
N ASN A 542 -12.64 3.38 -3.41
CA ASN A 542 -11.41 2.76 -2.90
C ASN A 542 -10.81 3.66 -1.83
N VAL A 543 -10.93 3.23 -0.57
CA VAL A 543 -10.52 3.99 0.62
C VAL A 543 -9.01 4.11 0.80
N PHE A 544 -8.22 3.37 0.03
CA PHE A 544 -6.77 3.50 0.03
C PHE A 544 -6.28 4.77 -0.66
N PHE A 545 -7.11 5.40 -1.48
CA PHE A 545 -6.81 6.70 -2.09
C PHE A 545 -7.64 7.81 -1.45
N ALA A 546 -7.08 9.01 -1.37
CA ALA A 546 -7.78 10.16 -0.81
C ALA A 546 -9.03 10.53 -1.64
N PRO A 547 -10.07 11.13 -1.04
CA PRO A 547 -11.26 11.59 -1.77
C PRO A 547 -10.99 12.60 -2.90
N SER A 548 -9.80 13.23 -2.91
CA SER A 548 -9.34 14.13 -3.97
C SER A 548 -8.80 13.39 -5.20
N VAL A 549 -8.74 12.06 -5.17
CA VAL A 549 -8.36 11.23 -6.31
C VAL A 549 -9.61 10.72 -7.01
N LEU A 550 -9.76 11.06 -8.28
CA LEU A 550 -10.80 10.49 -9.14
C LEU A 550 -10.22 9.30 -9.90
N GLN A 551 -10.69 8.10 -9.58
CA GLN A 551 -10.35 6.87 -10.31
C GLN A 551 -11.41 6.56 -11.37
N ILE A 552 -10.95 6.17 -12.56
CA ILE A 552 -11.83 5.77 -13.66
C ILE A 552 -11.24 4.54 -14.33
N ASP A 553 -11.91 3.41 -14.16
CA ASP A 553 -11.67 2.23 -14.98
C ASP A 553 -12.41 2.39 -16.31
N LEU A 554 -11.66 2.41 -17.42
CA LEU A 554 -12.20 2.53 -18.76
C LEU A 554 -12.84 1.23 -19.24
N ALA A 555 -12.50 0.08 -18.64
CA ALA A 555 -13.11 -1.21 -18.94
C ALA A 555 -14.61 -1.23 -18.63
N ASP A 556 -15.04 -0.48 -17.59
CA ASP A 556 -16.45 -0.35 -17.19
C ASP A 556 -17.35 0.22 -18.30
N PHE A 557 -16.77 1.00 -19.22
CA PHE A 557 -17.54 1.62 -20.29
C PHE A 557 -17.60 0.80 -21.58
N GLY A 558 -16.83 -0.31 -21.68
CA GLY A 558 -16.78 -1.14 -22.89
C GLY A 558 -16.33 -0.38 -24.15
N SER A 559 -15.53 0.68 -23.98
CA SER A 559 -15.00 1.51 -25.06
C SER A 559 -13.48 1.57 -25.02
N ASN A 560 -12.87 1.28 -26.15
CA ASN A 560 -11.41 1.30 -26.30
C ASN A 560 -10.93 2.53 -27.08
N ASP A 561 -11.82 3.46 -27.43
CA ASP A 561 -11.46 4.74 -28.06
C ASP A 561 -12.24 5.84 -27.36
N VAL A 562 -11.57 6.55 -26.45
CA VAL A 562 -12.19 7.51 -25.54
C VAL A 562 -11.52 8.89 -25.60
N THR A 563 -12.32 9.93 -25.43
CA THR A 563 -11.82 11.28 -25.12
C THR A 563 -12.20 11.64 -23.69
N ILE A 564 -11.20 12.03 -22.91
CA ILE A 564 -11.32 12.59 -21.57
C ILE A 564 -11.15 14.10 -21.66
N ARG A 565 -12.16 14.86 -21.22
CA ARG A 565 -12.08 16.32 -21.23
C ARG A 565 -12.77 16.98 -20.05
N GLU A 566 -12.29 18.15 -19.67
CA GLU A 566 -13.07 19.04 -18.80
C GLU A 566 -14.14 19.79 -19.60
N ARG A 567 -15.33 19.90 -19.00
CA ARG A 567 -16.40 20.79 -19.46
C ARG A 567 -17.32 21.22 -18.32
N ASN A 568 -17.37 22.53 -18.06
CA ASN A 568 -18.25 23.16 -17.06
C ASN A 568 -18.04 22.61 -15.63
N GLY A 569 -16.79 22.38 -15.23
CA GLY A 569 -16.42 21.83 -13.92
C GLY A 569 -16.61 20.32 -13.79
N ASN A 570 -16.88 19.62 -14.90
CA ASN A 570 -17.01 18.17 -14.91
C ASN A 570 -15.98 17.53 -15.85
N LEU A 571 -15.49 16.36 -15.48
CA LEU A 571 -14.76 15.47 -16.36
C LEU A 571 -15.76 14.65 -17.18
N GLU A 572 -15.76 14.81 -18.50
CA GLU A 572 -16.54 14.00 -19.44
C GLU A 572 -15.67 12.90 -20.04
N VAL A 573 -16.14 11.64 -19.96
CA VAL A 573 -15.63 10.51 -20.73
C VAL A 573 -16.53 10.34 -21.96
N ILE A 574 -15.94 10.32 -23.16
CA ILE A 574 -16.66 10.28 -24.43
C ILE A 574 -16.20 9.07 -25.23
N ASP A 575 -17.12 8.19 -25.63
CA ASP A 575 -16.81 7.15 -26.62
C ASP A 575 -16.71 7.84 -27.99
N ASN A 576 -15.52 7.81 -28.60
CA ASN A 576 -15.23 8.49 -29.86
C ASN A 576 -15.93 7.81 -31.06
N ARG A 577 -16.27 6.52 -30.94
CA ARG A 577 -16.94 5.74 -31.98
C ARG A 577 -18.41 6.13 -32.08
N THR A 578 -19.06 6.33 -30.93
CA THR A 578 -20.49 6.71 -30.85
C THR A 578 -20.69 8.22 -30.72
N ARG A 579 -19.66 8.96 -30.33
CA ARG A 579 -19.66 10.40 -29.99
C ARG A 579 -20.60 10.75 -28.83
N THR A 580 -20.80 9.81 -27.91
CA THR A 580 -21.66 10.01 -26.73
C THR A 580 -20.81 10.20 -25.49
N VAL A 581 -21.24 11.12 -24.61
CA VAL A 581 -20.72 11.20 -23.24
C VAL A 581 -21.23 9.96 -22.49
N ILE A 582 -20.32 9.09 -22.08
CA ILE A 582 -20.61 7.83 -21.39
C ILE A 582 -20.46 7.97 -19.86
N SER A 583 -19.65 8.93 -19.41
CA SER A 583 -19.56 9.33 -18.01
C SER A 583 -19.35 10.84 -17.88
N SER A 584 -19.87 11.43 -16.81
CA SER A 584 -19.65 12.85 -16.46
C SER A 584 -19.61 12.98 -14.95
N GLN A 585 -18.45 13.36 -14.42
CA GLN A 585 -18.19 13.42 -12.98
C GLN A 585 -17.72 14.83 -12.60
N SER A 586 -18.13 15.31 -11.42
CA SER A 586 -17.67 16.62 -10.93
C SER A 586 -16.17 16.58 -10.67
N LEU A 587 -15.47 17.67 -11.00
CA LEU A 587 -14.07 17.88 -10.63
C LEU A 587 -13.92 18.75 -9.37
N GLU A 588 -15.03 19.11 -8.72
CA GLU A 588 -14.99 19.86 -7.45
C GLU A 588 -14.27 19.04 -6.37
N GLY A 589 -13.15 19.57 -5.87
CA GLY A 589 -12.32 18.92 -4.84
C GLY A 589 -11.38 17.83 -5.36
N ILE A 590 -11.36 17.58 -6.67
CA ILE A 590 -10.44 16.60 -7.28
C ILE A 590 -9.11 17.27 -7.58
N GLU A 591 -8.03 16.64 -7.14
CA GLU A 591 -6.66 17.08 -7.37
C GLU A 591 -5.93 16.20 -8.38
N ARG A 592 -6.18 14.89 -8.35
CA ARG A 592 -5.52 13.88 -9.18
C ARG A 592 -6.54 13.00 -9.89
N LEU A 593 -6.24 12.62 -11.13
CA LEU A 593 -7.05 11.70 -11.93
C LEU A 593 -6.24 10.47 -12.27
N MET A 594 -6.78 9.29 -11.99
CA MET A 594 -6.20 8.00 -12.33
C MET A 594 -7.10 7.31 -13.35
N LEU A 595 -6.54 6.96 -14.50
CA LEU A 595 -7.23 6.28 -15.59
C LEU A 595 -6.62 4.90 -15.76
N THR A 596 -7.44 3.87 -15.62
CA THR A 596 -7.05 2.48 -15.86
C THR A 596 -7.66 1.99 -17.16
N GLY A 597 -6.85 1.36 -18.00
CA GLY A 597 -7.23 0.84 -19.30
C GLY A 597 -7.68 -0.62 -19.29
N SER A 598 -8.33 -1.07 -20.38
CA SER A 598 -8.77 -2.46 -20.48
C SER A 598 -7.63 -3.41 -20.90
N HIS A 599 -7.45 -4.54 -20.21
CA HIS A 599 -6.34 -5.49 -20.49
C HIS A 599 -6.52 -6.38 -21.75
N HIS A 600 -7.54 -6.16 -22.59
CA HIS A 600 -7.93 -7.14 -23.62
C HIS A 600 -7.90 -6.64 -25.06
N GLU A 601 -7.95 -5.33 -25.27
CA GLU A 601 -8.06 -4.75 -26.60
C GLU A 601 -7.26 -3.44 -26.69
N PRO A 602 -6.74 -3.09 -27.88
CA PRO A 602 -6.05 -1.82 -28.12
C PRO A 602 -6.89 -0.63 -27.68
N GLN A 603 -6.34 0.17 -26.78
CA GLN A 603 -6.98 1.36 -26.22
C GLN A 603 -6.35 2.64 -26.75
N GLN A 604 -7.19 3.58 -27.15
CA GLN A 604 -6.81 4.93 -27.52
C GLN A 604 -7.46 5.91 -26.55
N ILE A 605 -6.62 6.57 -25.75
CA ILE A 605 -7.06 7.56 -24.75
C ILE A 605 -6.66 8.94 -25.27
N THR A 606 -7.64 9.80 -25.52
CA THR A 606 -7.41 11.19 -25.93
C THR A 606 -7.64 12.13 -24.76
N ILE A 607 -6.63 12.90 -24.36
CA ILE A 607 -6.76 13.95 -23.34
C ILE A 607 -6.96 15.31 -24.02
N ALA A 608 -7.98 16.04 -23.59
CA ALA A 608 -8.29 17.37 -24.13
C ALA A 608 -8.76 18.34 -23.04
N ASN A 609 -8.32 19.61 -23.12
CA ASN A 609 -8.73 20.69 -22.21
C ASN A 609 -8.49 20.40 -20.71
N LEU A 610 -7.45 19.64 -20.37
CA LEU A 610 -6.97 19.50 -18.99
C LEU A 610 -5.71 20.33 -18.79
N SER A 611 -5.48 20.78 -17.56
CA SER A 611 -4.31 21.58 -17.17
C SER A 611 -4.03 21.40 -15.68
N SER A 612 -2.84 21.78 -15.21
CA SER A 612 -2.52 21.76 -13.77
C SER A 612 -3.37 22.71 -12.93
N ALA A 613 -4.05 23.70 -13.54
CA ALA A 613 -5.03 24.52 -12.84
C ALA A 613 -6.33 23.76 -12.52
N ILE A 614 -6.60 22.67 -13.24
CA ILE A 614 -7.78 21.80 -13.06
C ILE A 614 -7.40 20.60 -12.20
N LEU A 615 -6.25 19.98 -12.48
CA LEU A 615 -5.71 18.81 -11.78
C LEU A 615 -4.31 19.15 -11.26
N PRO A 616 -4.19 19.85 -10.11
CA PRO A 616 -2.88 20.24 -9.57
C PRO A 616 -1.99 19.05 -9.19
N GLY A 617 -2.60 17.91 -8.83
CA GLY A 617 -1.91 16.65 -8.56
C GLY A 617 -1.62 15.81 -9.81
N GLY A 618 -1.95 16.31 -11.01
CA GLY A 618 -1.65 15.65 -12.27
C GLY A 618 -2.58 14.49 -12.63
N MET A 619 -2.09 13.63 -13.52
CA MET A 619 -2.81 12.48 -14.04
C MET A 619 -1.92 11.24 -14.10
N VAL A 620 -2.53 10.07 -13.88
CA VAL A 620 -1.91 8.77 -14.16
C VAL A 620 -2.75 8.06 -15.22
N VAL A 621 -2.09 7.50 -16.23
CA VAL A 621 -2.69 6.69 -17.28
C VAL A 621 -2.02 5.32 -17.30
N GLU A 622 -2.71 4.32 -16.77
CA GLU A 622 -2.25 2.93 -16.73
C GLU A 622 -2.97 2.18 -17.85
N SER A 623 -2.33 1.96 -19.00
CA SER A 623 -2.93 1.14 -20.06
C SER A 623 -2.65 -0.33 -19.82
N GLY A 624 -3.63 -1.19 -20.14
CA GLY A 624 -3.49 -2.63 -19.99
C GLY A 624 -2.42 -3.21 -20.93
N ARG A 625 -2.15 -4.52 -20.84
CA ARG A 625 -1.09 -5.21 -21.62
C ARG A 625 -1.37 -5.38 -23.13
N SER A 626 -2.22 -4.56 -23.73
CA SER A 626 -2.46 -4.67 -25.17
C SER A 626 -1.25 -4.05 -25.89
N HIS A 627 -0.65 -4.72 -26.87
CA HIS A 627 0.64 -4.27 -27.45
C HIS A 627 0.47 -3.08 -28.44
N SER A 628 -0.49 -2.19 -28.20
CA SER A 628 -0.85 -1.11 -29.13
C SER A 628 -1.65 0.02 -28.48
N ASP A 629 -1.51 0.20 -27.16
CA ASP A 629 -2.16 1.27 -26.43
C ASP A 629 -1.56 2.63 -26.80
N THR A 630 -2.43 3.60 -27.01
CA THR A 630 -2.08 4.92 -27.52
C THR A 630 -2.64 6.03 -26.66
N LEU A 631 -1.77 6.86 -26.09
CA LEU A 631 -2.14 8.13 -25.49
C LEU A 631 -2.05 9.24 -26.52
N VAL A 632 -3.14 9.97 -26.70
CA VAL A 632 -3.24 11.10 -27.62
C VAL A 632 -3.38 12.38 -26.80
N LEU A 633 -2.40 13.27 -26.92
CA LEU A 633 -2.39 14.56 -26.25
C LEU A 633 -2.69 15.66 -27.27
N ASN A 634 -3.77 16.39 -27.04
CA ASN A 634 -4.17 17.50 -27.89
C ASN A 634 -3.52 18.79 -27.42
N GLY A 635 -2.79 19.44 -28.32
CA GLY A 635 -2.37 20.83 -28.16
C GLY A 635 -3.60 21.75 -28.06
N THR A 636 -3.39 22.87 -27.39
CA THR A 636 -4.35 23.96 -27.29
C THR A 636 -4.22 24.89 -28.49
N SER A 637 -4.96 26.01 -28.48
CA SER A 637 -4.79 27.08 -29.48
C SER A 637 -3.78 28.15 -29.02
N GLN A 638 -3.09 27.89 -27.92
CA GLN A 638 -2.04 28.73 -27.34
C GLN A 638 -0.69 28.03 -27.50
N SER A 639 0.40 28.71 -27.17
CA SER A 639 1.72 28.08 -27.12
C SER A 639 1.77 27.03 -26.01
N ASP A 640 1.95 25.78 -26.38
CA ASP A 640 2.15 24.68 -25.46
C ASP A 640 3.65 24.38 -25.26
N SER A 641 4.01 23.95 -24.06
CA SER A 641 5.30 23.34 -23.78
C SER A 641 5.08 21.88 -23.43
N ILE A 642 5.69 21.00 -24.21
CA ILE A 642 5.53 19.56 -24.08
C ILE A 642 6.90 18.92 -23.86
N ALA A 643 7.04 18.18 -22.77
CA ALA A 643 8.22 17.38 -22.49
C ALA A 643 7.80 15.91 -22.32
N VAL A 644 8.29 15.03 -23.18
CA VAL A 644 8.09 13.57 -23.07
C VAL A 644 9.32 12.94 -22.46
N ASN A 645 9.17 12.38 -21.26
CA ASN A 645 10.18 11.66 -20.50
C ASN A 645 9.88 10.14 -20.50
N ALA A 646 10.71 9.34 -19.83
CA ALA A 646 10.64 7.87 -19.83
C ALA A 646 9.29 7.30 -19.36
N SER A 647 8.66 7.95 -18.37
CA SER A 647 7.42 7.50 -17.72
C SER A 647 6.39 8.61 -17.52
N SER A 648 6.66 9.81 -18.06
CA SER A 648 5.76 10.96 -17.91
C SER A 648 5.78 11.88 -19.12
N VAL A 649 4.66 12.56 -19.34
CA VAL A 649 4.56 13.70 -20.25
C VAL A 649 4.13 14.92 -19.47
N GLU A 650 4.89 16.01 -19.58
CA GLU A 650 4.44 17.32 -19.15
C GLU A 650 3.80 18.03 -20.35
N ILE A 651 2.58 18.54 -20.19
CA ILE A 651 1.89 19.37 -21.19
C ILE A 651 1.33 20.63 -20.54
N SER A 652 1.93 21.78 -20.86
CA SER A 652 1.49 23.10 -20.35
C SER A 652 1.34 23.11 -18.81
N GLY A 653 2.31 22.47 -18.13
CA GLY A 653 2.39 22.33 -16.68
C GLY A 653 1.55 21.20 -16.08
N LEU A 654 0.71 20.50 -16.84
CA LEU A 654 0.05 19.27 -16.40
C LEU A 654 1.00 18.09 -16.54
N GLN A 655 1.24 17.38 -15.46
CA GLN A 655 2.00 16.13 -15.47
C GLN A 655 1.07 14.95 -15.71
N VAL A 656 1.39 14.14 -16.72
CA VAL A 656 0.71 12.90 -17.07
C VAL A 656 1.71 11.76 -16.96
N GLU A 657 1.66 11.02 -15.86
CA GLU A 657 2.38 9.76 -15.72
C GLU A 657 1.71 8.69 -16.57
N TYR A 658 2.50 7.82 -17.17
CA TYR A 658 1.98 6.76 -18.01
C TYR A 658 2.70 5.43 -17.80
N ILE A 659 1.94 4.35 -17.93
CA ILE A 659 2.41 2.98 -17.76
C ILE A 659 1.81 2.12 -18.87
N GLY A 660 2.62 1.21 -19.42
CA GLY A 660 2.15 0.20 -20.36
C GLY A 660 1.75 0.74 -21.74
N LEU A 661 2.12 1.98 -22.09
CA LEU A 661 1.82 2.56 -23.39
C LEU A 661 2.87 2.20 -24.44
N GLU A 662 2.42 1.77 -25.63
CA GLU A 662 3.31 1.62 -26.79
C GLU A 662 3.48 2.90 -27.59
N ARG A 663 2.50 3.82 -27.52
CA ARG A 663 2.52 5.02 -28.36
C ARG A 663 1.98 6.28 -27.69
N ILE A 664 2.68 7.39 -27.89
CA ILE A 664 2.21 8.74 -27.58
C ILE A 664 2.06 9.52 -28.89
N VAL A 665 0.88 10.12 -29.11
CA VAL A 665 0.59 10.96 -30.26
C VAL A 665 0.33 12.39 -29.78
N LEU A 666 1.20 13.31 -30.19
CA LEU A 666 1.01 14.75 -29.99
C LEU A 666 0.31 15.31 -31.24
N GLN A 667 -0.93 15.79 -31.09
CA GLN A 667 -1.72 16.30 -32.22
C GLN A 667 -2.27 17.71 -31.99
N GLY A 668 -2.49 18.45 -33.07
CA GLY A 668 -2.98 19.83 -33.00
C GLY A 668 -1.91 20.86 -32.68
N MET A 669 -0.63 20.48 -32.82
CA MET A 669 0.52 21.36 -32.59
C MET A 669 0.58 22.48 -33.63
N ASP A 670 0.88 23.71 -33.19
CA ASP A 670 1.12 24.87 -34.04
C ASP A 670 2.60 25.34 -34.00
N ALA A 671 2.92 26.35 -34.81
CA ALA A 671 4.30 26.80 -34.99
C ALA A 671 4.92 27.47 -33.75
N ASN A 672 4.12 27.77 -32.72
CA ASN A 672 4.55 28.42 -31.48
C ASN A 672 4.73 27.43 -30.32
N ASP A 673 4.53 26.13 -30.55
CA ASP A 673 4.71 25.11 -29.52
C ASP A 673 6.18 24.70 -29.39
N THR A 674 6.54 24.27 -28.19
CA THR A 674 7.85 23.73 -27.87
C THR A 674 7.73 22.27 -27.46
N ILE A 675 8.42 21.38 -28.17
CA ILE A 675 8.38 19.94 -27.92
C ILE A 675 9.79 19.44 -27.65
N ALA A 676 9.98 18.85 -26.47
CA ALA A 676 11.17 18.11 -26.08
C ALA A 676 10.82 16.63 -25.88
N VAL A 677 11.61 15.74 -26.48
CA VAL A 677 11.45 14.29 -26.34
C VAL A 677 12.78 13.75 -25.85
N ALA A 678 12.77 13.09 -24.69
CA ALA A 678 13.96 12.44 -24.14
C ALA A 678 14.45 11.33 -25.08
N GLY A 679 15.76 11.05 -25.03
CA GLY A 679 16.33 9.92 -25.77
C GLY A 679 16.10 8.61 -25.03
N GLY A 680 16.03 7.48 -25.76
CA GLY A 680 15.97 6.15 -25.14
C GLY A 680 14.59 5.75 -24.60
N LEU A 681 13.52 6.39 -25.03
CA LEU A 681 12.15 6.03 -24.65
C LEU A 681 11.78 4.64 -25.20
N GLU A 682 11.06 3.87 -24.38
CA GLU A 682 10.43 2.61 -24.81
C GLU A 682 9.14 2.83 -25.62
N VAL A 683 8.52 4.00 -25.47
CA VAL A 683 7.28 4.41 -26.14
C VAL A 683 7.55 5.12 -27.48
N ASP A 684 6.76 4.81 -28.51
CA ASP A 684 6.83 5.50 -29.82
C ASP A 684 6.16 6.88 -29.75
N VAL A 685 6.90 7.95 -30.04
CA VAL A 685 6.40 9.33 -30.01
C VAL A 685 6.16 9.84 -31.43
N SER A 686 4.91 10.12 -31.76
CA SER A 686 4.48 10.66 -33.05
C SER A 686 3.96 12.09 -32.93
N ILE A 687 4.49 13.01 -33.75
CA ILE A 687 4.04 14.41 -33.81
C ILE A 687 3.24 14.63 -35.09
N LEU A 688 1.95 14.96 -34.96
CA LEU A 688 1.03 15.21 -36.07
C LEU A 688 0.76 16.71 -36.23
N ASP A 689 1.47 17.35 -37.17
CA ASP A 689 1.27 18.75 -37.56
C ASP A 689 0.19 18.87 -38.65
N HIS A 690 -0.73 19.83 -38.48
CA HIS A 690 -1.73 20.19 -39.49
C HIS A 690 -1.13 20.80 -40.78
N GLN A 691 0.13 21.23 -40.80
CA GLN A 691 0.73 21.94 -41.95
C GLN A 691 1.29 21.08 -43.09
N HIS A 692 1.25 19.74 -43.01
CA HIS A 692 1.86 18.89 -44.04
C HIS A 692 0.93 18.20 -45.05
N ARG A 693 -0.37 18.52 -45.08
CA ARG A 693 -1.30 17.95 -46.09
C ARG A 693 -1.26 18.57 -47.50
N ASP A 694 -0.56 19.69 -47.72
CA ASP A 694 -0.62 20.43 -48.99
C ASP A 694 0.69 20.47 -49.83
N ARG A 695 1.57 19.47 -49.74
CA ARG A 695 2.76 19.39 -50.62
C ARG A 695 2.88 18.15 -51.50
N HIS A 696 1.76 17.48 -51.80
CA HIS A 696 1.70 16.43 -52.81
C HIS A 696 0.79 16.78 -54.00
N HIS A 697 0.88 18.00 -54.53
CA HIS A 697 0.29 18.31 -55.83
C HIS A 697 1.05 19.34 -56.67
N GLU A 698 2.37 19.45 -56.55
CA GLU A 698 3.14 20.26 -57.51
C GLU A 698 4.59 19.79 -57.58
N ARG A 699 4.85 18.77 -58.42
CA ARG A 699 6.13 18.48 -59.12
C ARG A 699 6.00 17.18 -59.92
N ARG A 700 5.18 17.25 -60.97
CA ARG A 700 5.35 16.41 -62.17
C ARG A 700 5.49 17.36 -63.35
N GLY A 701 6.73 17.55 -63.77
CA GLY A 701 7.09 18.39 -64.91
C GLY A 701 8.29 19.25 -64.61
N ASP A 702 9.49 18.66 -64.56
CA ASP A 702 10.49 18.97 -65.59
C ASP A 702 11.83 18.26 -65.30
N GLN A 703 12.26 17.55 -66.34
CA GLN A 703 13.64 17.41 -66.81
C GLN A 703 14.63 16.53 -66.04
N ASP A 704 14.72 15.30 -66.54
CA ASP A 704 15.96 14.67 -66.97
C ASP A 704 17.00 15.69 -67.51
N HIS A 705 18.16 15.81 -66.87
CA HIS A 705 19.46 15.74 -67.57
C HIS A 705 20.67 15.77 -66.61
N LEU A 706 21.42 14.65 -66.67
CA LEU A 706 22.88 14.55 -66.73
C LEU A 706 23.74 14.78 -65.48
N MET A 707 24.37 13.66 -65.10
CA MET A 707 25.57 13.51 -64.29
C MET A 707 26.75 14.40 -64.70
N ALA A 708 27.56 14.79 -63.69
CA ALA A 708 28.97 14.38 -63.50
C ALA A 708 29.94 15.53 -63.08
N LYS A 709 30.81 15.20 -62.10
CA LYS A 709 32.16 15.77 -61.79
C LYS A 709 32.22 17.19 -61.21
N ARG A 710 33.19 17.60 -60.39
CA ARG A 710 34.22 17.07 -59.46
C ARG A 710 34.97 18.35 -58.97
N ASP A 711 35.36 18.36 -57.70
CA ASP A 711 36.53 19.03 -57.08
C ASP A 711 36.82 20.54 -57.29
N ASN A 712 36.86 21.35 -56.22
CA ASN A 712 38.11 21.93 -55.68
C ASN A 712 37.97 22.91 -54.48
N HIS A 713 38.80 22.65 -53.45
CA HIS A 713 39.66 23.57 -52.66
C HIS A 713 39.10 24.69 -51.73
N HIS A 714 39.18 24.40 -50.41
CA HIS A 714 40.06 25.02 -49.38
C HIS A 714 39.90 26.50 -48.90
N PRO A 715 40.41 26.87 -47.69
CA PRO A 715 39.61 27.40 -46.58
C PRO A 715 40.03 28.82 -46.11
N ARG A 716 39.29 29.41 -45.15
CA ARG A 716 39.77 30.55 -44.34
C ARG A 716 39.35 30.46 -42.88
N GLN A 717 40.34 30.66 -42.01
CA GLN A 717 40.29 30.75 -40.54
C GLN A 717 40.08 32.20 -40.06
N GLU A 718 39.38 32.32 -38.92
CA GLU A 718 39.60 33.20 -37.74
C GLU A 718 39.55 34.75 -37.83
N PRO A 719 39.44 35.53 -36.70
CA PRO A 719 39.52 35.15 -35.26
C PRO A 719 38.51 35.79 -34.25
N VAL A 720 38.38 35.09 -33.11
CA VAL A 720 38.46 35.49 -31.66
C VAL A 720 38.12 36.94 -31.21
N ARG A 721 37.31 37.06 -30.14
CA ARG A 721 37.52 38.04 -29.06
C ARG A 721 36.97 37.58 -27.69
N ASN A 722 37.88 37.45 -26.73
CA ASN A 722 37.67 37.36 -25.27
C ASN A 722 37.44 38.76 -24.67
N VAL A 723 36.68 38.84 -23.58
CA VAL A 723 36.83 39.87 -22.54
C VAL A 723 36.69 39.22 -21.14
N ARG A 724 37.63 39.57 -20.27
CA ARG A 724 37.76 39.22 -18.84
C ARG A 724 37.23 40.36 -17.94
N GLY A 725 36.96 40.00 -16.69
CA GLY A 725 37.17 40.84 -15.48
C GLY A 725 35.89 41.09 -14.70
N ASP A 726 35.82 41.08 -13.36
CA ASP A 726 36.81 40.89 -12.30
C ASP A 726 36.07 40.62 -10.96
N SER A 727 36.83 40.04 -10.02
CA SER A 727 36.64 39.85 -8.57
C SER A 727 35.82 40.84 -7.72
N MET A 728 35.17 40.36 -6.65
CA MET A 728 35.57 40.54 -5.22
C MET A 728 34.46 40.10 -4.23
N ASP A 729 34.89 39.42 -3.16
CA ASP A 729 34.19 39.00 -1.92
C ASP A 729 34.62 39.96 -0.75
N PRO A 730 34.26 39.84 0.57
CA PRO A 730 33.11 39.25 1.30
C PRO A 730 32.45 40.25 2.30
N GLY A 731 31.35 39.86 2.97
CA GLY A 731 30.76 40.64 4.07
C GLY A 731 29.94 39.82 5.07
N MET A 732 30.56 39.50 6.21
CA MET A 732 30.03 38.85 7.42
C MET A 732 29.35 39.89 8.34
N ILE A 733 28.15 39.63 8.88
CA ILE A 733 27.61 40.32 10.07
C ILE A 733 26.83 39.32 10.95
N VAL A 734 27.21 39.29 12.22
CA VAL A 734 26.58 38.61 13.38
C VAL A 734 25.81 39.67 14.19
N LEU A 735 24.65 39.32 14.78
CA LEU A 735 24.16 39.85 16.07
C LEU A 735 22.83 39.20 16.53
N ASP A 736 22.94 38.25 17.46
CA ASP A 736 22.25 38.12 18.76
C ASP A 736 21.00 39.00 19.07
N GLN A 737 19.91 38.38 19.55
CA GLN A 737 19.44 38.40 20.97
C GLN A 737 17.94 38.02 21.16
N VAL A 738 17.72 36.99 21.99
CA VAL A 738 16.83 36.93 23.19
C VAL A 738 15.33 37.21 23.06
N PHE A 739 14.50 36.19 23.36
CA PHE A 739 13.51 36.22 24.45
C PHE A 739 13.30 34.83 25.04
N ALA A 740 13.34 34.77 26.38
CA ALA A 740 13.04 33.63 27.22
C ALA A 740 11.89 33.99 28.17
N SER A 741 10.98 33.04 28.44
CA SER A 741 10.21 32.85 29.69
C SER A 741 9.15 31.76 29.42
N SER A 742 9.32 30.52 29.88
CA SER A 742 9.09 30.00 31.26
C SER A 742 7.62 29.83 31.62
N GLU A 743 7.16 28.57 31.71
CA GLU A 743 6.26 28.03 32.76
C GLU A 743 5.83 26.61 32.38
N LEU A 744 6.54 25.59 32.84
CA LEU A 744 6.10 24.17 32.80
C LEU A 744 6.83 23.38 33.89
N ASP A 745 6.58 23.77 35.15
CA ASP A 745 6.94 23.00 36.35
C ASP A 745 5.67 22.88 37.20
N GLN A 746 4.83 21.90 36.87
CA GLN A 746 3.89 21.21 37.76
C GLN A 746 2.99 20.29 36.92
N ILE A 747 3.19 18.98 37.07
CA ILE A 747 2.23 17.85 37.03
C ILE A 747 3.04 16.61 36.60
N LEU A 748 3.87 16.09 37.51
CA LEU A 748 4.45 14.75 37.41
C LEU A 748 4.64 14.19 38.82
N ASP A 749 3.58 13.66 39.39
CA ASP A 749 3.65 12.68 40.47
C ASP A 749 2.34 11.90 40.46
N GLN A 750 2.32 10.69 39.88
CA GLN A 750 1.65 9.47 40.39
C GLN A 750 2.12 8.23 39.60
N SER A 751 3.18 7.56 40.04
CA SER A 751 3.44 6.15 39.70
C SER A 751 2.94 5.23 40.82
N PRO A 752 2.16 4.16 40.55
CA PRO A 752 1.82 3.17 41.56
C PRO A 752 2.97 2.18 41.77
N LYS A 753 3.44 2.11 43.00
CA LYS A 753 4.46 1.18 43.49
C LYS A 753 3.98 -0.28 43.44
N ARG A 754 4.80 -1.13 42.81
CA ARG A 754 4.89 -2.58 43.00
C ARG A 754 4.62 -3.02 44.45
N ARG A 755 3.74 -3.99 44.65
CA ARG A 755 3.67 -4.79 45.89
C ARG A 755 3.90 -6.27 45.58
N ARG A 756 5.05 -6.75 46.03
CA ARG A 756 5.32 -8.16 46.31
C ARG A 756 4.34 -8.68 47.38
N ARG A 757 3.63 -9.75 47.07
CA ARG A 757 3.63 -10.99 47.86
C ARG A 757 2.91 -12.12 47.15
#